data_AF-A0A930YHV2-F1
#
_entry.id   AF-A0A930YHV2-F1
#
_cell.length_a   1.000
_cell.length_b   1.000
_cell.length_c   1.000
_cell.angle_alpha   90.00
_cell.angle_beta   90.00
_cell.angle_gamma   90.00
#
_symmetry.space_group_name_H-M   'P 1'
#
loop_
_entity.id
_entity.type
_entity.pdbx_description
1 polymer ?
#
loop_
_entity_poly.entity_id
_entity_poly.type
_entity_poly.pdbx_seq_one_letter_code
_entity_poly.pdbx_strand_id
1 'polypeptide(L)'
;MDEATRAAIEAVEPAIETAPAFSDDDLDRARAAAADLRAHGDDSMVDPADLAALSPDEAGSLAQDLADSGQSVALEHVVEATSPQRYPLMALLRMARALPPELYAHDMMIQGVALASRLRMRSLLDDLEANPDPELDALMAKVATVRTSLAAGPPYRWWHDPETAMAEPPDEGRGAGPDDGTEPDAVRGPDASTSRKAYPRLEVTGTPRPDVVVLDQAFQVVLGLQQRRDAQLVASSPLAFDAGETVELDVVLLYDPASFEVTGTPRAHLTVTDLDPYPSTTFTCTARYGEELSPERRLGLQLHRDGQVVGVAWRTVVVVDTADRVADAVVPDRRDVDLLDLDPLVGGDAPDLVVSVCRSDAGSTTFVWTAYAADPAVPVPDLPSASTLDADVAGFATMIRRTIEFSGGAADDYYSLAGRAVQIGRAVPTAIQEAVRHVAEQAGRTTAPAVLLLTEELVVPWELATFDPKLATTWGGPSPFMGAHVAVSRWPLDEHKPRPRPRSTVAIRQAAVLTADYTGVPSWKRLDSALEEADEVAKLFDPPATPVQPELLTVIDLFNSRPEYDVLHAALHGKFDDQGGQEGIVLLKKSPAGGATAQFLTPTMLEAGSLAHGPFVFLNACQVASDESVLGDYAGFASTLMRIGAGGVVAPLWNVRDEVAAAVAKDFYAATLGPDAVPAAEAMRAIRATYTEAAARADDPHQHATLIAYQVFGHPRLHLSTT
;
A
#
# COMPACT_ATOMS: atom_id res chain seq x y z
N MET A 1 -7.55 1.69 35.73
CA MET A 1 -6.09 1.90 35.91
C MET A 1 -5.78 3.35 36.24
N ASP A 2 -4.76 3.63 37.06
CA ASP A 2 -4.34 5.01 37.33
C ASP A 2 -3.45 5.60 36.21
N GLU A 3 -3.49 6.92 36.07
CA GLU A 3 -2.78 7.67 35.02
C GLU A 3 -1.25 7.53 35.12
N ALA A 4 -0.72 7.34 36.34
CA ALA A 4 0.72 7.18 36.57
C ALA A 4 1.24 5.84 36.02
N THR A 5 0.48 4.76 36.20
CA THR A 5 0.78 3.43 35.66
C THR A 5 0.76 3.44 34.14
N ARG A 6 -0.27 4.07 33.55
CA ARG A 6 -0.36 4.24 32.09
C ARG A 6 0.83 5.02 31.54
N ALA A 7 1.14 6.17 32.14
CA ALA A 7 2.28 7.00 31.72
C ALA A 7 3.62 6.24 31.84
N ALA A 8 3.81 5.46 32.91
CA ALA A 8 5.03 4.66 33.10
C ALA A 8 5.19 3.58 32.01
N ILE A 9 4.11 2.93 31.61
CA ILE A 9 4.11 1.92 30.55
C ILE A 9 4.44 2.53 29.18
N GLU A 10 3.85 3.69 28.88
CA GLU A 10 4.03 4.35 27.58
C GLU A 10 5.41 5.03 27.45
N ALA A 11 6.00 5.47 28.56
CA ALA A 11 7.25 6.22 28.58
C ALA A 11 8.45 5.44 28.04
N VAL A 12 8.49 4.12 28.27
CA VAL A 12 9.66 3.27 27.96
C VAL A 12 9.27 2.08 27.09
N GLU A 13 10.20 1.62 26.25
CA GLU A 13 10.06 0.43 25.43
C GLU A 13 11.32 -0.43 25.56
N PRO A 14 11.19 -1.70 26.01
CA PRO A 14 12.34 -2.60 26.08
C PRO A 14 12.97 -2.81 24.70
N ALA A 15 14.29 -2.74 24.64
CA ALA A 15 15.02 -3.14 23.44
C ALA A 15 14.95 -4.67 23.30
N ILE A 16 14.67 -5.15 22.10
CA ILE A 16 14.73 -6.58 21.75
C ILE A 16 15.85 -6.74 20.74
N GLU A 17 16.75 -7.69 20.98
CA GLU A 17 17.85 -7.93 20.06
C GLU A 17 17.35 -8.62 18.78
N THR A 18 18.08 -8.44 17.67
CA THR A 18 17.79 -9.15 16.42
C THR A 18 18.36 -10.56 16.45
N ALA A 19 17.52 -11.56 16.21
CA ALA A 19 17.94 -12.96 16.15
C ALA A 19 18.89 -13.22 14.97
N PRO A 20 19.78 -14.23 15.07
CA PRO A 20 20.55 -14.70 13.94
C PRO A 20 19.64 -15.32 12.88
N ALA A 21 20.17 -15.50 11.67
CA ALA A 21 19.48 -16.27 10.65
C ALA A 21 19.42 -17.75 11.07
N PHE A 22 18.21 -18.30 11.15
CA PHE A 22 17.95 -19.72 11.38
C PHE A 22 17.98 -20.48 10.06
N SER A 23 18.45 -21.72 10.08
CA SER A 23 18.42 -22.62 8.92
C SER A 23 17.04 -23.25 8.73
N ASP A 24 16.78 -23.80 7.54
CA ASP A 24 15.53 -24.55 7.26
C ASP A 24 15.35 -25.71 8.25
N ASP A 25 16.44 -26.39 8.63
CA ASP A 25 16.41 -27.47 9.61
C ASP A 25 16.02 -26.97 11.02
N ASP A 26 16.40 -25.74 11.39
CA ASP A 26 16.01 -25.13 12.67
C ASP A 26 14.51 -24.79 12.67
N LEU A 27 14.01 -24.26 11.55
CA LEU A 27 12.58 -23.95 11.36
C LEU A 27 11.70 -25.20 11.42
N ASP A 28 12.13 -26.29 10.77
CA ASP A 28 11.40 -27.56 10.78
C ASP A 28 11.37 -28.18 12.17
N ARG A 29 12.48 -28.13 12.93
CA ARG A 29 12.51 -28.58 14.33
C ARG A 29 11.60 -27.73 15.21
N ALA A 30 11.62 -26.41 15.04
CA ALA A 30 10.76 -25.50 15.81
C ALA A 30 9.27 -25.74 15.58
N ARG A 31 8.87 -25.98 14.33
CA ARG A 31 7.48 -26.31 13.99
C ARG A 31 7.05 -27.66 14.54
N ALA A 32 7.93 -28.66 14.52
CA ALA A 32 7.66 -29.96 15.12
C ALA A 32 7.45 -29.85 16.64
N ALA A 33 8.37 -29.15 17.33
CA ALA A 33 8.27 -28.85 18.75
C ALA A 33 6.97 -28.10 19.10
N ALA A 34 6.60 -27.09 18.31
CA ALA A 34 5.34 -26.35 18.47
C ALA A 34 4.10 -27.24 18.27
N ALA A 35 4.12 -28.16 17.31
CA ALA A 35 3.03 -29.10 17.08
C ALA A 35 2.89 -30.09 18.25
N ASP A 36 4.00 -30.56 18.80
CA ASP A 36 4.01 -31.47 19.94
C ASP A 36 3.46 -30.80 21.20
N LEU A 37 3.84 -29.54 21.48
CA LEU A 37 3.25 -28.75 22.57
C LEU A 37 1.73 -28.59 22.40
N ARG A 38 1.24 -28.25 21.20
CA ARG A 38 -0.20 -28.13 20.93
C ARG A 38 -0.95 -29.44 21.18
N ALA A 39 -0.37 -30.56 20.78
CA ALA A 39 -1.05 -31.85 20.79
C ALA A 39 -1.11 -32.48 22.19
N HIS A 40 -0.05 -32.33 22.99
CA HIS A 40 0.09 -33.08 24.24
C HIS A 40 0.04 -32.19 25.49
N GLY A 41 0.35 -30.89 25.37
CA GLY A 41 0.48 -29.98 26.51
C GLY A 41 1.53 -30.41 27.54
N ASP A 42 2.36 -31.40 27.19
CA ASP A 42 3.41 -31.97 28.01
C ASP A 42 4.74 -31.32 27.60
N ASP A 43 5.27 -30.52 28.51
CA ASP A 43 6.50 -29.76 28.38
C ASP A 43 7.75 -30.66 28.48
N SER A 44 7.62 -31.85 29.06
CA SER A 44 8.74 -32.76 29.35
C SER A 44 9.38 -33.39 28.11
N MET A 45 8.78 -33.20 26.93
CA MET A 45 9.24 -33.75 25.65
C MET A 45 9.80 -32.72 24.67
N VAL A 46 9.73 -31.42 25.00
CA VAL A 46 10.15 -30.33 24.10
C VAL A 46 11.18 -29.46 24.80
N ASP A 47 12.39 -29.39 24.22
CA ASP A 47 13.41 -28.43 24.66
C ASP A 47 12.96 -27.02 24.25
N PRO A 48 12.84 -26.05 25.18
CA PRO A 48 12.48 -24.67 24.83
C PRO A 48 13.37 -24.09 23.73
N ALA A 49 14.66 -24.44 23.69
CA ALA A 49 15.58 -23.96 22.66
C ALA A 49 15.16 -24.37 21.24
N ASP A 50 14.43 -25.48 21.08
CA ASP A 50 13.92 -25.91 19.78
C ASP A 50 12.85 -24.94 19.26
N LEU A 51 12.18 -24.15 20.12
CA LEU A 51 11.18 -23.18 19.70
C LEU A 51 11.79 -21.86 19.18
N ALA A 52 13.09 -21.63 19.37
CA ALA A 52 13.75 -20.33 19.11
C ALA A 52 13.59 -19.81 17.68
N ALA A 53 13.49 -20.71 16.71
CA ALA A 53 13.36 -20.38 15.29
C ALA A 53 11.91 -20.12 14.85
N LEU A 54 10.90 -20.29 15.71
CA LEU A 54 9.52 -19.96 15.36
C LEU A 54 9.41 -18.50 14.92
N SER A 55 8.73 -18.27 13.80
CA SER A 55 8.40 -16.91 13.39
C SER A 55 7.51 -16.25 14.45
N PRO A 56 7.51 -14.91 14.55
CA PRO A 56 6.66 -14.20 15.50
C PRO A 56 5.18 -14.61 15.41
N ASP A 57 4.63 -14.78 14.21
CA ASP A 57 3.23 -15.14 14.03
C ASP A 57 2.94 -16.58 14.50
N GLU A 58 3.86 -17.52 14.24
CA GLU A 58 3.76 -18.91 14.74
C GLU A 58 3.86 -18.97 16.27
N ALA A 59 4.77 -18.19 16.87
CA ALA A 59 4.92 -18.05 18.31
C ALA A 59 3.68 -17.43 18.96
N GLY A 60 3.14 -16.36 18.36
CA GLY A 60 1.91 -15.70 18.81
C GLY A 60 0.69 -16.61 18.75
N SER A 61 0.53 -17.36 17.65
CA SER A 61 -0.54 -18.35 17.51
C SER A 61 -0.40 -19.48 18.53
N LEU A 62 0.79 -20.03 18.70
CA LEU A 62 1.04 -21.08 19.70
C LEU A 62 0.72 -20.59 21.12
N ALA A 63 1.16 -19.38 21.46
CA ALA A 63 0.86 -18.77 22.75
C ALA A 63 -0.65 -18.60 22.99
N GLN A 64 -1.40 -18.21 21.95
CA GLN A 64 -2.86 -18.08 22.02
C GLN A 64 -3.53 -19.44 22.25
N ASP A 65 -3.17 -20.46 21.47
CA ASP A 65 -3.73 -21.80 21.57
C ASP A 65 -3.52 -22.41 22.98
N LEU A 66 -2.31 -22.24 23.53
CA LEU A 66 -1.96 -22.73 24.87
C LEU A 66 -2.66 -21.94 25.98
N ALA A 67 -2.79 -20.62 25.81
CA ALA A 67 -3.52 -19.78 26.76
C ALA A 67 -5.01 -20.15 26.80
N ASP A 68 -5.65 -20.35 25.65
CA ASP A 68 -7.06 -20.76 25.54
C ASP A 68 -7.29 -22.17 26.12
N SER A 69 -6.28 -23.04 26.00
CA SER A 69 -6.31 -24.41 26.52
C SER A 69 -5.91 -24.50 28.01
N GLY A 70 -5.54 -23.40 28.66
CA GLY A 70 -5.16 -23.40 30.08
C GLY A 70 -3.79 -24.02 30.38
N GLN A 71 -2.93 -24.20 29.38
CA GLN A 71 -1.65 -24.91 29.53
C GLN A 71 -0.52 -23.97 29.94
N SER A 72 -0.52 -23.54 31.20
CA SER A 72 0.39 -22.50 31.71
C SER A 72 1.87 -22.88 31.66
N VAL A 73 2.22 -24.17 31.82
CA VAL A 73 3.61 -24.65 31.80
C VAL A 73 4.17 -24.67 30.38
N ALA A 74 3.41 -25.19 29.40
CA ALA A 74 3.81 -25.12 28.00
C ALA A 74 3.91 -23.67 27.51
N LEU A 75 3.01 -22.80 27.97
CA LEU A 75 3.03 -21.39 27.65
C LEU A 75 4.25 -20.66 28.23
N GLU A 76 4.78 -21.11 29.38
CA GLU A 76 6.03 -20.62 29.96
C GLU A 76 7.20 -20.81 28.98
N HIS A 77 7.39 -22.03 28.45
CA HIS A 77 8.44 -22.35 27.47
C HIS A 77 8.32 -21.51 26.20
N VAL A 78 7.09 -21.26 25.73
CA VAL A 78 6.86 -20.39 24.58
C VAL A 78 7.28 -18.96 24.88
N VAL A 79 6.88 -18.41 26.03
CA VAL A 79 7.23 -17.03 26.37
C VAL A 79 8.74 -16.86 26.57
N GLU A 80 9.41 -17.86 27.13
CA GLU A 80 10.86 -17.86 27.39
C GLU A 80 11.69 -17.94 26.10
N ALA A 81 11.30 -18.83 25.18
CA ALA A 81 12.17 -19.23 24.08
C ALA A 81 11.69 -18.78 22.70
N THR A 82 10.71 -17.87 22.60
CA THR A 82 10.22 -17.39 21.30
C THR A 82 10.15 -15.86 21.21
N SER A 83 9.90 -15.36 20.00
CA SER A 83 9.87 -13.91 19.76
C SER A 83 8.62 -13.27 20.38
N PRO A 84 8.76 -12.23 21.22
CA PRO A 84 7.62 -11.63 21.91
C PRO A 84 6.77 -10.68 21.05
N GLN A 85 7.16 -10.45 19.80
CA GLN A 85 6.60 -9.40 18.93
C GLN A 85 5.09 -9.55 18.69
N ARG A 86 4.57 -10.79 18.73
CA ARG A 86 3.19 -11.14 18.37
C ARG A 86 2.41 -11.88 19.47
N TYR A 87 2.92 -11.95 20.70
CA TYR A 87 2.21 -12.60 21.80
C TYR A 87 0.81 -12.03 22.08
N PRO A 88 -0.20 -12.85 22.42
CA PRO A 88 -1.55 -12.39 22.70
C PRO A 88 -1.67 -11.74 24.08
N LEU A 89 -1.47 -10.42 24.15
CA LEU A 89 -1.28 -9.71 25.42
C LEU A 89 -2.45 -9.87 26.42
N MET A 90 -3.68 -9.77 25.94
CA MET A 90 -4.87 -9.96 26.79
C MET A 90 -4.99 -11.40 27.31
N ALA A 91 -4.63 -12.39 26.50
CA ALA A 91 -4.65 -13.80 26.90
C ALA A 91 -3.56 -14.08 27.95
N LEU A 92 -2.35 -13.53 27.77
CA LEU A 92 -1.26 -13.60 28.75
C LEU A 92 -1.65 -12.93 30.08
N LEU A 93 -2.27 -11.75 30.05
CA LEU A 93 -2.75 -11.09 31.28
C LEU A 93 -3.82 -11.90 32.01
N ARG A 94 -4.76 -12.49 31.27
CA ARG A 94 -5.80 -13.37 31.86
C ARG A 94 -5.18 -14.64 32.44
N MET A 95 -4.16 -15.20 31.80
CA MET A 95 -3.40 -16.34 32.31
C MET A 95 -2.65 -15.97 33.59
N ALA A 96 -1.93 -14.84 33.59
CA ALA A 96 -1.24 -14.32 34.77
C ALA A 96 -2.21 -14.17 35.95
N ARG A 97 -3.40 -13.58 35.72
CA ARG A 97 -4.44 -13.45 36.76
C ARG A 97 -4.90 -14.79 37.33
N ALA A 98 -4.96 -15.84 36.51
CA ALA A 98 -5.40 -17.16 36.93
C ALA A 98 -4.33 -17.95 37.73
N LEU A 99 -3.07 -17.50 37.69
CA LEU A 99 -1.94 -18.17 38.34
C LEU A 99 -1.62 -17.51 39.71
N PRO A 100 -1.23 -18.30 40.73
CA PRO A 100 -0.68 -17.75 41.96
C PRO A 100 0.55 -16.87 41.70
N PRO A 101 0.68 -15.68 42.34
CA PRO A 101 1.82 -14.77 42.14
C PRO A 101 3.19 -15.36 42.50
N GLU A 102 3.24 -16.47 43.24
CA GLU A 102 4.47 -17.16 43.61
C GLU A 102 4.99 -18.13 42.52
N LEU A 103 4.20 -18.41 41.47
CA LEU A 103 4.62 -19.28 40.38
C LEU A 103 5.47 -18.51 39.37
N TYR A 104 6.54 -19.15 38.89
CA TYR A 104 7.40 -18.58 37.86
C TYR A 104 6.63 -18.27 36.56
N ALA A 105 5.73 -19.17 36.14
CA ALA A 105 4.81 -18.93 35.02
C ALA A 105 4.03 -17.60 35.13
N HIS A 106 3.60 -17.18 36.33
CA HIS A 106 2.91 -15.90 36.51
C HIS A 106 3.80 -14.73 36.07
N ASP A 107 5.07 -14.73 36.50
CA ASP A 107 6.02 -13.68 36.17
C ASP A 107 6.42 -13.72 34.69
N MET A 108 6.50 -14.91 34.10
CA MET A 108 6.75 -15.05 32.67
C MET A 108 5.62 -14.45 31.83
N MET A 109 4.35 -14.67 32.19
CA MET A 109 3.23 -14.06 31.46
C MET A 109 3.31 -12.52 31.51
N ILE A 110 3.66 -11.96 32.67
CA ILE A 110 3.85 -10.51 32.84
C ILE A 110 5.02 -10.01 32.00
N GLN A 111 6.14 -10.74 31.96
CA GLN A 111 7.29 -10.41 31.13
C GLN A 111 6.94 -10.42 29.64
N GLY A 112 6.21 -11.43 29.18
CA GLY A 112 5.72 -11.53 27.79
C GLY A 112 4.86 -10.32 27.40
N VAL A 113 4.00 -9.85 28.32
CA VAL A 113 3.22 -8.61 28.12
C VAL A 113 4.14 -7.38 28.12
N ALA A 114 5.08 -7.30 29.06
CA ALA A 114 5.99 -6.18 29.22
C ALA A 114 6.95 -5.99 28.03
N LEU A 115 7.25 -7.04 27.27
CA LEU A 115 8.08 -7.00 26.06
C LEU A 115 7.34 -6.52 24.81
N ALA A 116 6.03 -6.32 24.86
CA ALA A 116 5.26 -5.88 23.70
C ALA A 116 5.69 -4.49 23.20
N SER A 117 5.53 -4.23 21.91
CA SER A 117 5.85 -2.91 21.37
C SER A 117 4.94 -1.82 21.94
N ARG A 118 5.38 -0.56 21.88
CA ARG A 118 4.60 0.59 22.38
C ARG A 118 3.20 0.65 21.75
N LEU A 119 3.07 0.36 20.46
CA LEU A 119 1.78 0.36 19.76
C LEU A 119 0.82 -0.70 20.30
N ARG A 120 1.32 -1.93 20.48
CA ARG A 120 0.50 -3.05 20.97
C ARG A 120 0.09 -2.84 22.43
N MET A 121 0.99 -2.23 23.21
CA MET A 121 0.70 -1.85 24.58
C MET A 121 -0.38 -0.77 24.65
N ARG A 122 -0.34 0.25 23.78
CA ARG A 122 -1.42 1.25 23.70
C ARG A 122 -2.77 0.63 23.39
N SER A 123 -2.83 -0.25 22.38
CA SER A 123 -4.07 -0.99 22.07
C SER A 123 -4.59 -1.77 23.27
N LEU A 124 -3.72 -2.44 24.03
CA LEU A 124 -4.11 -3.17 25.24
C LEU A 124 -4.64 -2.23 26.35
N LEU A 125 -4.02 -1.06 26.52
CA LEU A 125 -4.44 -0.07 27.51
C LEU A 125 -5.81 0.55 27.14
N ASP A 126 -6.04 0.83 25.87
CA ASP A 126 -7.32 1.33 25.37
C ASP A 126 -8.44 0.28 25.54
N ASP A 127 -8.15 -1.00 25.29
CA ASP A 127 -9.08 -2.11 25.52
C ASP A 127 -9.46 -2.26 27.00
N LEU A 128 -8.48 -2.13 27.91
CA LEU A 128 -8.68 -2.17 29.36
C LEU A 128 -9.43 -0.93 29.88
N GLU A 129 -9.25 0.23 29.25
CA GLU A 129 -10.00 1.45 29.58
C GLU A 129 -11.46 1.33 29.14
N ALA A 130 -11.70 0.79 27.95
CA ALA A 130 -13.05 0.52 27.46
C ALA A 130 -13.76 -0.57 28.28
N ASN A 131 -13.00 -1.52 28.86
CA ASN A 131 -13.51 -2.66 29.63
C ASN A 131 -12.79 -2.79 30.99
N PRO A 132 -13.12 -1.93 31.98
CA PRO A 132 -12.37 -1.85 33.23
C PRO A 132 -12.48 -3.14 34.07
N ASP A 133 -11.33 -3.71 34.43
CA ASP A 133 -11.18 -4.89 35.28
C ASP A 133 -10.13 -4.63 36.37
N PRO A 134 -10.53 -4.46 37.65
CA PRO A 134 -9.61 -4.10 38.74
C PRO A 134 -8.47 -5.10 38.98
N GLU A 135 -8.67 -6.38 38.67
CA GLU A 135 -7.65 -7.41 38.86
C GLU A 135 -6.59 -7.36 37.74
N LEU A 136 -7.01 -7.08 36.50
CA LEU A 136 -6.08 -6.86 35.40
C LEU A 136 -5.35 -5.52 35.52
N ASP A 137 -6.04 -4.47 36.00
CA ASP A 137 -5.44 -3.17 36.31
C ASP A 137 -4.29 -3.30 37.33
N ALA A 138 -4.44 -4.15 38.35
CA ALA A 138 -3.40 -4.41 39.34
C ALA A 138 -2.17 -5.10 38.73
N LEU A 139 -2.37 -5.99 37.76
CA LEU A 139 -1.27 -6.62 37.02
C LEU A 139 -0.52 -5.62 36.14
N MET A 140 -1.19 -4.60 35.61
CA MET A 140 -0.55 -3.57 34.79
C MET A 140 0.49 -2.74 35.56
N ALA A 141 0.31 -2.54 36.86
CA ALA A 141 1.35 -1.93 37.70
C ALA A 141 2.62 -2.79 37.78
N LYS A 142 2.47 -4.11 37.77
CA LYS A 142 3.61 -5.05 37.72
C LYS A 142 4.24 -5.09 36.33
N VAL A 143 3.44 -5.05 35.26
CA VAL A 143 3.92 -4.88 33.88
C VAL A 143 4.75 -3.60 33.73
N ALA A 144 4.30 -2.47 34.26
CA ALA A 144 5.03 -1.20 34.24
C ALA A 144 6.42 -1.33 34.89
N THR A 145 6.48 -2.03 36.03
CA THR A 145 7.73 -2.28 36.77
C THR A 145 8.69 -3.16 35.97
N VAL A 146 8.21 -4.29 35.45
CA VAL A 146 9.02 -5.23 34.63
C VAL A 146 9.51 -4.55 33.36
N ARG A 147 8.63 -3.81 32.68
CA ARG A 147 8.96 -3.06 31.46
C ARG A 147 10.06 -2.03 31.70
N THR A 148 9.99 -1.30 32.80
CA THR A 148 11.04 -0.34 33.19
C THR A 148 12.37 -1.04 33.47
N SER A 149 12.34 -2.20 34.15
CA SER A 149 13.54 -3.00 34.41
C SER A 149 14.17 -3.53 33.12
N LEU A 150 13.36 -4.04 32.18
CA LEU A 150 13.82 -4.54 30.89
C LEU A 150 14.42 -3.42 30.02
N ALA A 151 13.79 -2.23 30.02
CA ALA A 151 14.29 -1.07 29.29
C ALA A 151 15.62 -0.51 29.86
N ALA A 152 15.88 -0.70 31.16
CA ALA A 152 17.15 -0.32 31.79
C ALA A 152 18.25 -1.39 31.61
N GLY A 153 17.89 -2.60 31.21
CA GLY A 153 18.79 -3.73 31.00
C GLY A 153 19.36 -3.80 29.57
N PRO A 154 20.18 -4.82 29.27
CA PRO A 154 20.58 -5.12 27.90
C PRO A 154 19.36 -5.52 27.05
N PRO A 155 19.45 -5.41 25.71
CA PRO A 155 18.40 -5.88 24.81
C PRO A 155 17.98 -7.33 25.12
N TYR A 156 16.67 -7.57 25.16
CA TYR A 156 16.10 -8.88 25.43
C TYR A 156 16.44 -9.86 24.30
N ARG A 157 16.95 -11.04 24.65
CA ARG A 157 17.31 -12.13 23.76
C ARG A 157 16.51 -13.38 24.13
N TRP A 158 15.85 -14.02 23.16
CA TRP A 158 15.06 -15.23 23.39
C TRP A 158 15.71 -16.51 22.82
N TRP A 159 16.78 -16.39 22.03
CA TRP A 159 17.39 -17.51 21.29
C TRP A 159 18.69 -18.05 21.93
N HIS A 160 18.96 -17.75 23.21
CA HIS A 160 20.11 -18.26 23.95
C HIS A 160 19.79 -18.56 25.41
N ASP A 161 20.41 -19.60 25.95
CA ASP A 161 20.30 -20.03 27.34
C ASP A 161 20.76 -18.92 28.32
N PRO A 162 19.92 -18.53 29.31
CA PRO A 162 20.25 -17.47 30.27
C PRO A 162 21.54 -17.69 31.08
N GLU A 163 22.08 -18.91 31.17
CA GLU A 163 23.24 -19.19 32.05
C GLU A 163 24.62 -18.84 31.46
N THR A 164 24.74 -18.48 30.18
CA THR A 164 26.06 -18.29 29.54
C THR A 164 26.64 -16.86 29.60
N ALA A 165 25.95 -15.90 30.23
CA ALA A 165 26.34 -14.49 30.25
C ALA A 165 27.38 -14.11 31.34
N MET A 166 28.02 -15.08 31.99
CA MET A 166 29.13 -14.84 32.93
C MET A 166 30.37 -15.65 32.55
N ALA A 167 31.08 -15.23 31.50
CA ALA A 167 32.48 -15.62 31.27
C ALA A 167 33.27 -14.45 30.66
N GLU A 168 34.46 -14.22 31.21
CA GLU A 168 35.39 -13.10 31.02
C GLU A 168 35.84 -12.81 29.56
N PRO A 169 36.37 -11.59 29.28
CA PRO A 169 36.76 -11.19 27.94
C PRO A 169 38.14 -11.75 27.53
N PRO A 170 38.38 -12.13 26.26
CA PRO A 170 39.72 -12.37 25.77
C PRO A 170 40.34 -11.10 25.16
N ASP A 171 41.32 -10.61 25.90
CA ASP A 171 42.66 -10.13 25.53
C ASP A 171 42.93 -9.47 24.16
N GLU A 172 43.56 -8.29 24.26
CA GLU A 172 44.18 -7.54 23.18
C GLU A 172 45.42 -8.28 22.64
N GLY A 173 45.61 -8.33 21.32
CA GLY A 173 46.97 -8.50 20.80
C GLY A 173 47.14 -8.98 19.36
N ARG A 174 47.64 -8.05 18.53
CA ARG A 174 48.50 -8.24 17.33
C ARG A 174 47.76 -8.67 16.06
N GLY A 175 47.96 -8.04 14.90
CA GLY A 175 48.91 -7.01 14.48
C GLY A 175 48.58 -6.53 13.07
N ALA A 176 49.04 -5.32 12.76
CA ALA A 176 48.92 -4.67 11.47
C ALA A 176 49.84 -5.31 10.40
N GLY A 177 49.41 -5.30 9.14
CA GLY A 177 50.26 -5.49 7.96
C GLY A 177 49.45 -5.51 6.65
N PRO A 178 49.83 -4.80 5.57
CA PRO A 178 48.93 -4.41 4.49
C PRO A 178 49.15 -5.15 3.16
N ASP A 179 48.18 -4.93 2.25
CA ASP A 179 48.36 -4.59 0.83
C ASP A 179 47.92 -5.60 -0.26
N ASP A 180 47.20 -4.99 -1.20
CA ASP A 180 47.08 -5.19 -2.65
C ASP A 180 46.39 -6.42 -3.29
N GLY A 181 45.42 -6.10 -4.16
CA GLY A 181 44.69 -7.06 -4.99
C GLY A 181 43.68 -6.43 -5.97
N THR A 182 44.10 -5.37 -6.67
CA THR A 182 43.65 -4.92 -8.02
C THR A 182 42.43 -5.60 -8.68
N GLU A 183 41.37 -4.80 -8.92
CA GLU A 183 40.32 -5.08 -9.93
C GLU A 183 40.79 -4.70 -11.35
N PRO A 184 40.40 -5.44 -12.40
CA PRO A 184 40.86 -5.17 -13.77
C PRO A 184 40.04 -4.11 -14.50
N ASP A 185 40.78 -3.21 -15.16
CA ASP A 185 40.33 -2.18 -16.11
C ASP A 185 39.35 -2.71 -17.19
N ALA A 186 38.19 -2.04 -17.29
CA ALA A 186 37.32 -2.14 -18.46
C ALA A 186 37.72 -1.12 -19.53
N VAL A 187 38.01 -1.66 -20.72
CA VAL A 187 38.41 -0.99 -21.95
C VAL A 187 37.41 0.08 -22.39
N ARG A 188 37.88 1.33 -22.56
CA ARG A 188 37.15 2.42 -23.22
C ARG A 188 37.10 2.21 -24.74
N GLY A 189 35.89 2.05 -25.29
CA GLY A 189 35.58 2.32 -26.70
C GLY A 189 35.09 3.78 -26.89
N PRO A 190 35.33 4.42 -28.04
CA PRO A 190 34.96 5.82 -28.28
C PRO A 190 33.55 5.94 -28.88
N ASP A 191 32.60 6.39 -28.07
CA ASP A 191 31.49 7.31 -28.39
C ASP A 191 30.50 7.24 -27.21
N ALA A 192 30.75 8.07 -26.19
CA ALA A 192 29.79 8.31 -25.13
C ALA A 192 29.33 9.77 -25.25
N SER A 193 28.06 9.97 -25.60
CA SER A 193 27.38 11.22 -25.23
C SER A 193 27.50 11.33 -23.71
N THR A 194 28.21 12.36 -23.23
CA THR A 194 28.47 12.52 -21.79
C THR A 194 27.24 13.12 -21.11
N SER A 195 26.20 12.30 -20.92
CA SER A 195 25.01 12.68 -20.15
C SER A 195 25.32 12.74 -18.65
N ARG A 196 24.94 13.83 -17.99
CA ARG A 196 25.13 14.08 -16.55
C ARG A 196 23.86 13.72 -15.79
N LYS A 197 24.03 12.96 -14.70
CA LYS A 197 22.94 12.69 -13.74
C LYS A 197 22.81 13.80 -12.70
N ALA A 198 21.58 14.16 -12.37
CA ALA A 198 21.23 15.01 -11.23
C ALA A 198 20.07 14.40 -10.44
N TYR A 199 20.05 14.64 -9.13
CA TYR A 199 19.03 14.14 -8.22
C TYR A 199 18.18 15.29 -7.70
N PRO A 200 16.90 15.05 -7.37
CA PRO A 200 16.08 16.05 -6.68
C PRO A 200 16.72 16.49 -5.36
N ARG A 201 16.70 17.79 -5.08
CA ARG A 201 17.18 18.39 -3.82
C ARG A 201 15.98 18.98 -3.07
N LEU A 202 15.72 18.47 -1.88
CA LEU A 202 14.73 18.96 -0.93
C LEU A 202 15.37 19.01 0.46
N GLU A 203 15.92 20.16 0.82
CA GLU A 203 16.71 20.33 2.05
C GLU A 203 16.07 21.36 2.97
N VAL A 204 15.95 21.03 4.25
CA VAL A 204 15.47 21.96 5.27
C VAL A 204 16.67 22.54 6.00
N THR A 205 16.75 23.87 6.07
CA THR A 205 17.86 24.62 6.67
C THR A 205 17.32 25.74 7.57
N GLY A 206 18.21 26.42 8.29
CA GLY A 206 17.81 27.45 9.26
C GLY A 206 17.29 26.88 10.59
N THR A 207 17.44 25.58 10.80
CA THR A 207 17.19 24.85 12.05
C THR A 207 18.46 24.10 12.47
N PRO A 208 18.71 23.87 13.77
CA PRO A 208 19.85 23.05 14.23
C PRO A 208 19.85 21.61 13.67
N ARG A 209 18.68 21.10 13.31
CA ARG A 209 18.47 19.74 12.78
C ARG A 209 17.56 19.79 11.54
N PRO A 210 18.00 19.33 10.35
CA PRO A 210 17.24 19.45 9.10
C PRO A 210 15.98 18.58 9.04
N ASP A 211 15.83 17.66 9.99
CA ASP A 211 14.69 16.76 10.15
C ASP A 211 13.67 17.26 11.19
N VAL A 212 13.95 18.41 11.84
CA VAL A 212 13.12 18.96 12.92
C VAL A 212 12.92 20.46 12.74
N VAL A 213 11.67 20.91 12.79
CA VAL A 213 11.31 22.34 12.72
C VAL A 213 10.49 22.76 13.93
N VAL A 214 10.54 24.03 14.30
CA VAL A 214 9.84 24.56 15.47
C VAL A 214 8.58 25.29 15.03
N LEU A 215 7.47 25.06 15.75
CA LEU A 215 6.21 25.75 15.53
C LEU A 215 6.38 27.27 15.54
N ASP A 216 5.69 27.93 14.62
CA ASP A 216 5.64 29.39 14.47
C ASP A 216 7.01 30.08 14.28
N GLN A 217 8.07 29.31 14.01
CA GLN A 217 9.38 29.82 13.66
C GLN A 217 9.66 29.60 12.18
N ALA A 218 10.20 30.64 11.55
CA ALA A 218 10.59 30.58 10.15
C ALA A 218 11.82 29.68 9.96
N PHE A 219 11.74 28.78 8.99
CA PHE A 219 12.85 27.96 8.51
C PHE A 219 12.94 28.07 6.98
N GLN A 220 13.98 27.51 6.39
CA GLN A 220 14.24 27.60 4.96
C GLN A 220 14.15 26.22 4.32
N VAL A 221 13.54 26.15 3.14
CA VAL A 221 13.45 24.93 2.32
C VAL A 221 14.15 25.19 0.99
N VAL A 222 15.22 24.46 0.72
CA VAL A 222 16.01 24.57 -0.51
C VAL A 222 15.54 23.50 -1.49
N LEU A 223 15.06 23.94 -2.66
CA LEU A 223 14.57 23.10 -3.74
C LEU A 223 15.48 23.20 -4.96
N GLY A 224 15.67 22.09 -5.68
CA GLY A 224 16.37 22.11 -6.96
C GLY A 224 16.99 20.77 -7.31
N LEU A 225 18.21 20.84 -7.84
CA LEU A 225 19.00 19.66 -8.19
C LEU A 225 20.24 19.53 -7.29
N GLN A 226 20.74 18.31 -7.16
CA GLN A 226 21.98 18.00 -6.46
C GLN A 226 22.75 16.87 -7.16
N GLN A 227 24.06 16.83 -6.93
CA GLN A 227 24.95 15.84 -7.55
C GLN A 227 24.76 14.42 -7.01
N ARG A 228 24.40 14.30 -5.72
CA ARG A 228 24.33 13.03 -5.01
C ARG A 228 22.92 12.81 -4.51
N ARG A 229 22.50 11.55 -4.49
CA ARG A 229 21.25 11.10 -3.87
C ARG A 229 21.30 11.39 -2.37
N ASP A 230 20.21 11.93 -1.83
CA ASP A 230 20.00 12.07 -0.39
C ASP A 230 19.17 10.86 0.07
N ALA A 231 19.75 10.00 0.90
CA ALA A 231 19.09 8.79 1.39
C ALA A 231 17.95 9.09 2.39
N GLN A 232 17.85 10.33 2.89
CA GLN A 232 16.74 10.78 3.72
C GLN A 232 15.55 11.28 2.90
N LEU A 233 15.70 11.39 1.57
CA LEU A 233 14.61 11.74 0.67
C LEU A 233 14.00 10.50 0.05
N VAL A 234 12.67 10.49 0.04
CA VAL A 234 11.91 9.60 -0.82
C VAL A 234 11.77 10.29 -2.17
N ALA A 235 12.54 9.89 -3.18
CA ALA A 235 12.66 10.63 -4.45
C ALA A 235 12.56 9.74 -5.69
N SER A 236 12.13 10.31 -6.82
CA SER A 236 12.14 9.65 -8.13
C SER A 236 13.55 9.34 -8.64
N SER A 237 13.64 8.58 -9.74
CA SER A 237 14.87 8.32 -10.51
C SER A 237 15.69 9.61 -10.78
N PRO A 238 17.03 9.52 -10.92
CA PRO A 238 17.84 10.67 -11.32
C PRO A 238 17.48 11.16 -12.72
N LEU A 239 17.49 12.47 -12.90
CA LEU A 239 17.31 13.13 -14.18
C LEU A 239 18.64 13.10 -14.96
N ALA A 240 18.55 12.91 -16.29
CA ALA A 240 19.69 12.95 -17.20
C ALA A 240 19.68 14.26 -18.01
N PHE A 241 20.84 14.90 -18.14
CA PHE A 241 21.05 16.14 -18.89
C PHE A 241 22.23 15.97 -19.83
N ASP A 242 22.06 16.31 -21.11
CA ASP A 242 23.14 16.17 -22.08
C ASP A 242 24.14 17.32 -21.97
N ALA A 243 25.42 17.05 -22.28
CA ALA A 243 26.46 18.08 -22.27
C ALA A 243 26.15 19.18 -23.30
N GLY A 244 26.27 20.44 -22.89
CA GLY A 244 25.94 21.60 -23.72
C GLY A 244 24.45 21.93 -23.79
N GLU A 245 23.59 21.16 -23.12
CA GLU A 245 22.16 21.43 -23.03
C GLU A 245 21.86 22.54 -22.02
N THR A 246 20.95 23.44 -22.36
CA THR A 246 20.32 24.38 -21.42
C THR A 246 18.89 23.95 -21.23
N VAL A 247 18.51 23.63 -19.98
CA VAL A 247 17.16 23.16 -19.65
C VAL A 247 16.52 24.10 -18.64
N GLU A 248 15.32 24.57 -18.94
CA GLU A 248 14.48 25.28 -17.98
C GLU A 248 13.69 24.26 -17.15
N LEU A 249 13.74 24.41 -15.83
CA LEU A 249 13.00 23.59 -14.89
C LEU A 249 12.12 24.47 -13.99
N ASP A 250 10.86 24.11 -13.84
CA ASP A 250 10.04 24.65 -12.76
C ASP A 250 10.22 23.78 -11.52
N VAL A 251 10.38 24.41 -10.37
CA VAL A 251 10.40 23.73 -9.07
C VAL A 251 9.23 24.20 -8.24
N VAL A 252 8.48 23.25 -7.70
CA VAL A 252 7.28 23.52 -6.89
C VAL A 252 7.42 22.87 -5.53
N LEU A 253 7.27 23.67 -4.47
CA LEU A 253 7.18 23.20 -3.09
C LEU A 253 5.77 22.68 -2.83
N LEU A 254 5.68 21.39 -2.55
CA LEU A 254 4.44 20.75 -2.10
C LEU A 254 4.39 20.76 -0.58
N TYR A 255 3.23 21.09 -0.04
CA TYR A 255 2.99 21.09 1.40
C TYR A 255 1.48 21.03 1.65
N ASP A 256 1.10 20.60 2.84
CA ASP A 256 -0.25 20.79 3.34
C ASP A 256 -0.44 22.26 3.78
N PRO A 257 -1.36 23.02 3.15
CA PRO A 257 -1.61 24.42 3.52
C PRO A 257 -2.10 24.62 4.97
N ALA A 258 -2.65 23.59 5.61
CA ALA A 258 -2.98 23.61 7.03
C ALA A 258 -1.73 23.46 7.90
N SER A 259 -0.72 22.73 7.43
CA SER A 259 0.53 22.48 8.16
C SER A 259 1.57 23.57 8.06
N PHE A 260 1.67 24.22 6.90
CA PHE A 260 2.75 25.15 6.61
C PHE A 260 2.25 26.42 5.95
N GLU A 261 2.88 27.53 6.32
CA GLU A 261 2.85 28.78 5.58
C GLU A 261 4.11 28.92 4.74
N VAL A 262 3.98 29.34 3.48
CA VAL A 262 5.12 29.66 2.60
C VAL A 262 5.08 31.15 2.29
N THR A 263 6.22 31.83 2.47
CA THR A 263 6.35 33.25 2.13
C THR A 263 6.48 33.42 0.63
N GLY A 264 5.52 34.13 0.01
CA GLY A 264 5.51 34.38 -1.43
C GLY A 264 4.94 33.21 -2.23
N THR A 265 5.46 32.98 -3.44
CA THR A 265 5.05 31.85 -4.28
C THR A 265 5.87 30.61 -3.92
N PRO A 266 5.27 29.41 -3.80
CA PRO A 266 5.99 28.14 -3.62
C PRO A 266 6.52 27.58 -4.95
N ARG A 267 6.60 28.39 -6.01
CA ARG A 267 7.16 28.01 -7.31
C ARG A 267 8.35 28.89 -7.68
N ALA A 268 9.35 28.32 -8.32
CA ALA A 268 10.41 29.07 -8.99
C ALA A 268 10.83 28.42 -10.31
N HIS A 269 11.51 29.19 -11.14
CA HIS A 269 12.16 28.72 -12.37
C HIS A 269 13.66 28.61 -12.14
N LEU A 270 14.25 27.49 -12.58
CA LEU A 270 15.68 27.21 -12.52
C LEU A 270 16.20 26.92 -13.93
N THR A 271 17.36 27.48 -14.27
CA THR A 271 18.03 27.20 -15.55
C THR A 271 19.21 26.28 -15.30
N VAL A 272 19.13 25.04 -15.80
CA VAL A 272 20.23 24.07 -15.74
C VAL A 272 21.17 24.29 -16.91
N THR A 273 22.46 24.42 -16.64
CA THR A 273 23.49 24.58 -17.68
C THR A 273 24.74 23.74 -17.37
N ASP A 274 25.73 23.79 -18.23
CA ASP A 274 27.06 23.25 -17.92
C ASP A 274 27.78 24.03 -16.82
N LEU A 275 27.50 25.35 -16.69
CA LEU A 275 28.13 26.23 -15.70
C LEU A 275 27.43 26.21 -14.34
N ASP A 276 26.13 25.96 -14.32
CA ASP A 276 25.34 25.70 -13.11
C ASP A 276 24.60 24.36 -13.25
N PRO A 277 25.29 23.24 -12.93
CA PRO A 277 24.75 21.90 -13.14
C PRO A 277 23.57 21.52 -12.24
N TYR A 278 23.52 22.15 -11.07
CA TYR A 278 22.69 21.75 -9.95
C TYR A 278 22.03 22.99 -9.33
N PRO A 279 21.26 23.77 -10.12
CA PRO A 279 20.65 25.00 -9.64
C PRO A 279 19.69 24.69 -8.50
N SER A 280 19.52 25.66 -7.60
CA SER A 280 18.57 25.56 -6.49
C SER A 280 18.03 26.93 -6.11
N THR A 281 16.87 26.94 -5.48
CA THR A 281 16.20 28.11 -4.91
C THR A 281 15.80 27.84 -3.47
N THR A 282 15.51 28.89 -2.70
CA THR A 282 15.14 28.78 -1.29
C THR A 282 13.79 29.42 -1.03
N PHE A 283 12.92 28.69 -0.32
CA PHE A 283 11.64 29.16 0.16
C PHE A 283 11.68 29.33 1.68
N THR A 284 11.04 30.38 2.20
CA THR A 284 10.86 30.56 3.64
C THR A 284 9.51 29.97 4.05
N CYS A 285 9.55 29.06 5.02
CA CYS A 285 8.38 28.33 5.51
C CYS A 285 8.21 28.52 7.01
N THR A 286 6.98 28.43 7.50
CA THR A 286 6.65 28.43 8.93
C THR A 286 5.67 27.30 9.21
N ALA A 287 5.98 26.45 10.20
CA ALA A 287 5.09 25.37 10.62
C ALA A 287 3.95 25.94 11.47
N ARG A 288 2.70 25.62 11.13
CA ARG A 288 1.51 26.09 11.84
C ARG A 288 1.11 25.17 12.98
N TYR A 289 0.56 25.73 14.04
CA TYR A 289 -0.18 24.93 15.01
C TYR A 289 -1.54 24.51 14.45
N GLY A 290 -1.96 23.28 14.74
CA GLY A 290 -3.30 22.76 14.45
C GLY A 290 -3.57 21.56 15.34
N GLU A 291 -4.77 21.49 15.93
CA GLU A 291 -5.12 20.46 16.92
C GLU A 291 -5.11 19.05 16.32
N GLU A 292 -5.47 18.92 15.05
CA GLU A 292 -5.53 17.65 14.32
C GLU A 292 -4.24 17.34 13.54
N LEU A 293 -3.24 18.23 13.57
CA LEU A 293 -1.99 18.04 12.83
C LEU A 293 -1.05 17.10 13.56
N SER A 294 -0.57 16.08 12.83
CA SER A 294 0.52 15.23 13.29
C SER A 294 1.80 16.05 13.55
N PRO A 295 2.62 15.68 14.56
CA PRO A 295 3.99 16.18 14.67
C PRO A 295 4.84 15.81 13.46
N GLU A 296 4.64 14.63 12.89
CA GLU A 296 5.27 14.23 11.63
C GLU A 296 4.53 14.88 10.46
N ARG A 297 5.22 15.74 9.72
CA ARG A 297 4.65 16.51 8.61
C ARG A 297 5.48 16.40 7.37
N ARG A 298 4.86 16.57 6.19
CA ARG A 298 5.54 16.33 4.92
C ARG A 298 5.71 17.61 4.10
N LEU A 299 6.94 17.78 3.60
CA LEU A 299 7.29 18.70 2.53
C LEU A 299 7.61 17.89 1.28
N GLY A 300 7.29 18.43 0.11
CA GLY A 300 7.57 17.79 -1.15
C GLY A 300 8.14 18.74 -2.19
N LEU A 301 8.70 18.14 -3.23
CA LEU A 301 9.27 18.80 -4.39
C LEU A 301 8.64 18.16 -5.62
N GLN A 302 8.25 18.99 -6.57
CA GLN A 302 8.09 18.59 -7.96
C GLN A 302 9.06 19.37 -8.85
N LEU A 303 9.68 18.66 -9.79
CA LEU A 303 10.50 19.19 -10.86
C LEU A 303 9.74 19.03 -12.17
N HIS A 304 9.51 20.12 -12.88
CA HIS A 304 8.82 20.12 -14.17
C HIS A 304 9.79 20.55 -15.27
N ARG A 305 9.75 19.86 -16.40
CA ARG A 305 10.49 20.18 -17.62
C ARG A 305 9.48 20.23 -18.76
N ASP A 306 9.39 21.35 -19.46
CA ASP A 306 8.45 21.54 -20.57
C ASP A 306 6.99 21.21 -20.20
N GLY A 307 6.58 21.55 -18.97
CA GLY A 307 5.24 21.26 -18.42
C GLY A 307 5.02 19.83 -17.92
N GLN A 308 6.00 18.92 -18.10
CA GLN A 308 5.92 17.54 -17.65
C GLN A 308 6.67 17.34 -16.32
N VAL A 309 6.09 16.59 -15.38
CA VAL A 309 6.76 16.25 -14.13
C VAL A 309 7.86 15.22 -14.40
N VAL A 310 9.10 15.64 -14.18
CA VAL A 310 10.31 14.84 -14.40
C VAL A 310 11.01 14.45 -13.10
N GLY A 311 10.54 14.98 -11.96
CA GLY A 311 11.05 14.58 -10.66
C GLY A 311 10.06 14.85 -9.54
N VAL A 312 10.00 13.96 -8.56
CA VAL A 312 9.22 14.15 -7.33
C VAL A 312 10.09 13.73 -6.16
N ALA A 313 10.05 14.47 -5.06
CA ALA A 313 10.68 14.06 -3.81
C ALA A 313 9.87 14.47 -2.59
N TRP A 314 9.99 13.73 -1.51
CA TRP A 314 9.34 14.01 -0.23
C TRP A 314 10.35 13.93 0.91
N ARG A 315 10.15 14.81 1.89
CA ARG A 315 10.84 14.82 3.16
C ARG A 315 9.81 14.94 4.26
N THR A 316 9.92 14.10 5.27
CA THR A 316 9.20 14.34 6.51
C THR A 316 10.08 15.11 7.47
N VAL A 317 9.44 16.06 8.14
CA VAL A 317 10.00 16.81 9.26
C VAL A 317 9.15 16.53 10.49
N VAL A 318 9.80 16.52 11.65
CA VAL A 318 9.10 16.52 12.94
C VAL A 318 8.95 17.96 13.40
N VAL A 319 7.72 18.35 13.69
CA VAL A 319 7.37 19.67 14.19
C VAL A 319 7.29 19.62 15.71
N VAL A 320 8.14 20.42 16.37
CA VAL A 320 8.16 20.56 17.84
C VAL A 320 7.61 21.91 18.27
N ASP A 321 7.11 21.98 19.50
CA ASP A 321 6.53 23.18 20.11
C ASP A 321 7.57 24.25 20.44
N THR A 322 8.76 23.84 20.89
CA THR A 322 9.80 24.78 21.32
C THR A 322 11.21 24.38 20.85
N ALA A 323 12.11 25.35 20.77
CA ALA A 323 13.45 25.15 20.23
C ALA A 323 14.34 24.22 21.07
N ASP A 324 14.12 24.14 22.38
CA ASP A 324 14.82 23.23 23.28
C ASP A 324 14.48 21.74 23.02
N ARG A 325 13.34 21.47 22.39
CA ARG A 325 12.88 20.11 22.05
C ARG A 325 13.51 19.56 20.78
N VAL A 326 14.21 20.39 20.02
CA VAL A 326 14.84 20.00 18.74
C VAL A 326 15.87 18.89 18.93
N ALA A 327 16.69 18.97 19.98
CA ALA A 327 17.73 17.98 20.24
C ALA A 327 17.15 16.58 20.53
N ASP A 328 16.04 16.52 21.27
CA ASP A 328 15.43 15.29 21.76
C ASP A 328 14.32 14.75 20.85
N ALA A 329 13.98 15.47 19.77
CA ALA A 329 12.95 15.05 18.84
C ALA A 329 13.30 13.70 18.18
N VAL A 330 12.40 12.75 18.31
CA VAL A 330 12.49 11.44 17.66
C VAL A 330 11.96 11.57 16.25
N VAL A 331 12.83 11.31 15.27
CA VAL A 331 12.46 11.24 13.86
C VAL A 331 12.44 9.76 13.48
N PRO A 332 11.33 9.24 12.90
CA PRO A 332 11.26 7.85 12.49
C PRO A 332 12.39 7.51 11.52
N ASP A 333 13.00 6.35 11.72
CA ASP A 333 14.03 5.85 10.82
C ASP A 333 13.40 5.52 9.45
N ARG A 334 13.97 6.07 8.39
CA ARG A 334 13.41 5.90 7.04
C ARG A 334 14.33 5.10 6.16
N ARG A 335 13.74 4.12 5.50
CA ARG A 335 14.45 3.27 4.54
C ARG A 335 14.77 4.09 3.30
N ASP A 336 15.89 3.74 2.67
CA ASP A 336 16.27 4.26 1.38
C ASP A 336 15.27 3.80 0.28
N VAL A 337 14.45 4.74 -0.20
CA VAL A 337 13.24 4.47 -1.00
C VAL A 337 13.22 5.38 -2.25
N ASP A 338 13.47 4.82 -3.44
CA ASP A 338 13.13 5.45 -4.74
C ASP A 338 11.61 5.47 -5.04
N LEU A 339 10.94 6.62 -5.03
CA LEU A 339 9.46 6.74 -5.12
C LEU A 339 8.86 6.11 -6.41
N LEU A 340 9.29 6.58 -7.59
CA LEU A 340 8.74 6.18 -8.89
C LEU A 340 9.74 6.50 -10.02
N ASP A 341 9.84 5.62 -11.02
CA ASP A 341 10.49 5.94 -12.28
C ASP A 341 9.51 6.67 -13.19
N LEU A 342 9.71 7.98 -13.36
CA LEU A 342 8.79 8.86 -14.09
C LEU A 342 9.04 8.88 -15.60
N ASP A 343 10.20 8.40 -16.06
CA ASP A 343 10.56 8.37 -17.49
C ASP A 343 9.43 7.83 -18.40
N PRO A 344 8.69 6.77 -18.03
CA PRO A 344 7.60 6.26 -18.87
C PRO A 344 6.35 7.15 -18.92
N LEU A 345 6.23 8.13 -18.02
CA LEU A 345 5.15 9.12 -17.98
C LEU A 345 5.46 10.38 -18.79
N VAL A 346 6.63 10.43 -19.43
CA VAL A 346 7.18 11.57 -20.16
C VAL A 346 7.26 11.20 -21.65
N GLY A 347 7.18 12.18 -22.55
CA GLY A 347 7.30 11.96 -24.00
C GLY A 347 6.00 11.59 -24.73
N GLY A 348 6.08 10.73 -25.77
CA GLY A 348 4.99 10.50 -26.72
C GLY A 348 3.73 9.85 -26.13
N ASP A 349 3.91 9.07 -25.07
CA ASP A 349 2.80 8.40 -24.37
C ASP A 349 2.35 9.16 -23.11
N ALA A 350 2.86 10.36 -22.84
CA ALA A 350 2.52 11.09 -21.63
C ALA A 350 0.99 11.24 -21.43
N PRO A 351 0.47 11.06 -20.20
CA PRO A 351 -0.91 11.37 -19.89
C PRO A 351 -1.25 12.82 -20.24
N ASP A 352 -2.49 13.07 -20.67
CA ASP A 352 -2.97 14.43 -20.95
C ASP A 352 -3.02 15.27 -19.66
N LEU A 353 -3.39 14.62 -18.55
CA LEU A 353 -3.39 15.21 -17.21
C LEU A 353 -2.95 14.16 -16.20
N VAL A 354 -2.21 14.60 -15.19
CA VAL A 354 -1.97 13.80 -14.00
C VAL A 354 -2.39 14.59 -12.78
N VAL A 355 -3.05 13.89 -11.86
CA VAL A 355 -3.55 14.42 -10.60
C VAL A 355 -2.90 13.64 -9.47
N SER A 356 -2.20 14.34 -8.58
CA SER A 356 -1.65 13.75 -7.36
C SER A 356 -2.62 13.94 -6.20
N VAL A 357 -2.90 12.87 -5.47
CA VAL A 357 -3.76 12.85 -4.28
C VAL A 357 -2.99 12.22 -3.12
N CYS A 358 -2.46 13.06 -2.24
CA CYS A 358 -1.65 12.64 -1.11
C CYS A 358 -2.41 12.84 0.19
N ARG A 359 -2.15 12.03 1.21
CA ARG A 359 -2.71 12.27 2.56
C ARG A 359 -2.18 13.58 3.14
N SER A 360 -3.09 14.32 3.77
CA SER A 360 -2.80 15.52 4.56
C SER A 360 -2.15 15.15 5.90
N ASP A 361 -1.51 16.13 6.53
CA ASP A 361 -0.96 15.95 7.88
C ASP A 361 -2.05 16.08 8.98
N ALA A 362 -3.28 16.50 8.61
CA ALA A 362 -4.40 16.80 9.50
C ALA A 362 -5.37 15.63 9.75
N GLY A 363 -5.03 14.42 9.34
CA GLY A 363 -5.84 13.22 9.57
C GLY A 363 -6.08 12.37 8.32
N SER A 364 -6.72 11.21 8.53
CA SER A 364 -6.85 10.15 7.51
C SER A 364 -7.86 10.44 6.40
N THR A 365 -8.71 11.45 6.56
CA THR A 365 -9.77 11.80 5.59
C THR A 365 -9.49 13.10 4.84
N THR A 366 -8.36 13.75 5.09
CA THR A 366 -7.97 14.98 4.39
C THR A 366 -6.89 14.67 3.36
N PHE A 367 -7.00 15.26 2.17
CA PHE A 367 -6.11 15.03 1.04
C PHE A 367 -5.58 16.34 0.47
N VAL A 368 -4.33 16.31 0.04
CA VAL A 368 -3.66 17.39 -0.67
C VAL A 368 -3.59 17.01 -2.16
N TRP A 369 -4.10 17.91 -2.99
CA TRP A 369 -4.27 17.74 -4.42
C TRP A 369 -3.32 18.64 -5.20
N THR A 370 -2.70 18.07 -6.22
CA THR A 370 -1.98 18.83 -7.26
C THR A 370 -2.33 18.27 -8.64
N ALA A 371 -2.17 19.07 -9.68
CA ALA A 371 -2.35 18.61 -11.05
C ALA A 371 -1.29 19.18 -11.98
N TYR A 372 -1.01 18.43 -13.04
CA TYR A 372 -0.10 18.83 -14.11
C TYR A 372 -0.58 18.27 -15.43
N ALA A 373 -0.38 19.05 -16.50
CA ALA A 373 -0.90 18.73 -17.83
C ALA A 373 0.24 18.71 -18.84
N ALA A 374 0.16 17.78 -19.80
CA ALA A 374 1.16 17.71 -20.87
C ALA A 374 1.07 18.90 -21.84
N ASP A 375 -0.12 19.47 -22.02
CA ASP A 375 -0.32 20.70 -22.78
C ASP A 375 -0.24 21.92 -21.83
N PRO A 376 0.74 22.83 -21.98
CA PRO A 376 0.89 24.00 -21.12
C PRO A 376 -0.27 25.00 -21.22
N ALA A 377 -1.16 24.87 -22.21
CA ALA A 377 -2.37 25.66 -22.31
C ALA A 377 -3.47 25.22 -21.33
N VAL A 378 -3.36 24.02 -20.76
CA VAL A 378 -4.33 23.49 -19.79
C VAL A 378 -4.09 24.19 -18.44
N PRO A 379 -5.08 24.91 -17.89
CA PRO A 379 -4.96 25.52 -16.58
C PRO A 379 -4.95 24.43 -15.52
N VAL A 380 -3.93 24.44 -14.67
CA VAL A 380 -3.81 23.61 -13.47
C VAL A 380 -3.63 24.50 -12.24
N PRO A 381 -3.96 24.03 -11.02
CA PRO A 381 -3.78 24.84 -9.82
C PRO A 381 -2.30 25.18 -9.59
N ASP A 382 -2.01 26.46 -9.33
CA ASP A 382 -0.64 26.92 -9.03
C ASP A 382 -0.15 26.43 -7.66
N LEU A 383 -1.08 26.13 -6.75
CA LEU A 383 -0.83 25.74 -5.36
C LEU A 383 -1.51 24.40 -5.03
N PRO A 384 -0.92 23.60 -4.10
CA PRO A 384 -1.62 22.45 -3.54
C PRO A 384 -2.95 22.87 -2.93
N SER A 385 -4.01 22.13 -3.25
CA SER A 385 -5.35 22.34 -2.69
C SER A 385 -5.67 21.25 -1.70
N ALA A 386 -6.15 21.60 -0.50
CA ALA A 386 -6.60 20.61 0.47
C ALA A 386 -8.12 20.40 0.37
N SER A 387 -8.58 19.17 0.56
CA SER A 387 -9.99 18.87 0.79
C SER A 387 -10.15 17.75 1.82
N THR A 388 -11.23 17.83 2.58
CA THR A 388 -11.58 16.83 3.58
C THR A 388 -12.77 16.02 3.07
N LEU A 389 -12.64 14.71 3.10
CA LEU A 389 -13.74 13.79 2.94
C LEU A 389 -14.55 13.78 4.24
N ASP A 390 -15.86 13.97 4.14
CA ASP A 390 -16.76 13.82 5.28
C ASP A 390 -16.59 12.41 5.89
N ALA A 391 -16.78 12.25 7.21
CA ALA A 391 -16.58 10.95 7.87
C ALA A 391 -17.45 9.80 7.28
N ASP A 392 -18.62 10.15 6.73
CA ASP A 392 -19.51 9.25 5.97
C ASP A 392 -18.85 8.76 4.65
N VAL A 393 -17.93 9.56 4.11
CA VAL A 393 -17.13 9.26 2.92
C VAL A 393 -15.91 8.36 3.25
N ALA A 394 -15.48 8.25 4.52
CA ALA A 394 -14.48 7.26 4.94
C ALA A 394 -15.09 5.86 5.14
N GLY A 395 -16.34 5.79 5.63
CA GLY A 395 -17.17 4.57 5.62
C GLY A 395 -17.70 4.18 4.22
N PHE A 396 -17.43 5.00 3.20
CA PHE A 396 -18.01 4.95 1.86
C PHE A 396 -17.67 3.71 1.05
N ALA A 397 -16.44 3.20 1.13
CA ALA A 397 -16.09 1.99 0.42
C ALA A 397 -16.87 0.78 0.95
N THR A 398 -17.06 0.72 2.28
CA THR A 398 -17.92 -0.27 2.92
C THR A 398 -19.38 -0.04 2.58
N MET A 399 -19.83 1.22 2.51
CA MET A 399 -21.21 1.56 2.22
C MET A 399 -21.60 1.28 0.77
N ILE A 400 -20.75 1.57 -0.23
CA ILE A 400 -21.02 1.20 -1.64
C ILE A 400 -21.12 -0.32 -1.80
N ARG A 401 -20.18 -1.06 -1.18
CA ARG A 401 -20.20 -2.54 -1.19
C ARG A 401 -21.53 -3.08 -0.69
N ARG A 402 -22.01 -2.56 0.44
CA ARG A 402 -23.32 -2.94 1.02
C ARG A 402 -24.51 -2.45 0.18
N THR A 403 -24.45 -1.22 -0.36
CA THR A 403 -25.59 -0.62 -1.09
C THR A 403 -25.96 -1.44 -2.34
N ILE A 404 -24.95 -1.93 -3.07
CA ILE A 404 -25.14 -2.70 -4.31
C ILE A 404 -25.59 -4.15 -4.01
N GLU A 405 -25.20 -4.71 -2.88
CA GLU A 405 -25.58 -6.07 -2.48
C GLU A 405 -27.07 -6.20 -2.13
N PHE A 406 -27.68 -5.14 -1.57
CA PHE A 406 -29.06 -5.15 -1.06
C PHE A 406 -30.06 -4.33 -1.89
N SER A 407 -29.75 -4.02 -3.15
CA SER A 407 -30.56 -3.10 -3.96
C SER A 407 -31.87 -3.70 -4.48
N GLY A 408 -32.85 -2.81 -4.72
CA GLY A 408 -34.20 -3.15 -5.19
C GLY A 408 -34.36 -3.27 -6.72
N GLY A 409 -33.29 -3.02 -7.50
CA GLY A 409 -33.29 -3.06 -8.97
C GLY A 409 -32.28 -2.08 -9.62
N ALA A 410 -32.06 -2.22 -10.93
CA ALA A 410 -31.02 -1.48 -11.67
C ALA A 410 -31.15 0.06 -11.58
N ALA A 411 -32.38 0.58 -11.56
CA ALA A 411 -32.63 2.01 -11.43
C ALA A 411 -32.29 2.54 -10.02
N ASP A 412 -32.60 1.78 -8.97
CA ASP A 412 -32.31 2.16 -7.59
C ASP A 412 -30.80 2.16 -7.33
N ASP A 413 -30.09 1.18 -7.90
CA ASP A 413 -28.62 1.14 -7.92
C ASP A 413 -28.05 2.41 -8.57
N TYR A 414 -28.56 2.76 -9.75
CA TYR A 414 -28.09 3.92 -10.48
C TYR A 414 -28.27 5.22 -9.68
N TYR A 415 -29.46 5.47 -9.10
CA TYR A 415 -29.68 6.70 -8.32
C TYR A 415 -28.86 6.75 -7.06
N SER A 416 -28.70 5.62 -6.38
CA SER A 416 -27.86 5.51 -5.19
C SER A 416 -26.41 5.83 -5.53
N LEU A 417 -25.88 5.27 -6.61
CA LEU A 417 -24.50 5.52 -7.06
C LEU A 417 -24.31 6.93 -7.60
N ALA A 418 -25.26 7.46 -8.37
CA ALA A 418 -25.20 8.83 -8.86
C ALA A 418 -25.23 9.86 -7.72
N GLY A 419 -26.01 9.63 -6.67
CA GLY A 419 -26.02 10.49 -5.47
C GLY A 419 -24.66 10.50 -4.76
N ARG A 420 -24.04 9.32 -4.63
CA ARG A 420 -22.70 9.15 -4.05
C ARG A 420 -21.60 9.75 -4.90
N ALA A 421 -21.69 9.61 -6.22
CA ALA A 421 -20.80 10.21 -7.18
C ALA A 421 -20.73 11.74 -7.05
N VAL A 422 -21.86 12.39 -6.73
CA VAL A 422 -21.89 13.83 -6.41
C VAL A 422 -21.16 14.14 -5.10
N GLN A 423 -21.25 13.28 -4.07
CA GLN A 423 -20.49 13.47 -2.83
C GLN A 423 -18.97 13.38 -3.08
N ILE A 424 -18.52 12.37 -3.84
CA ILE A 424 -17.11 12.26 -4.25
C ILE A 424 -16.69 13.52 -5.02
N GLY A 425 -17.51 13.96 -5.98
CA GLY A 425 -17.23 15.15 -6.79
C GLY A 425 -17.05 16.41 -5.96
N ARG A 426 -17.84 16.61 -4.90
CA ARG A 426 -17.69 17.75 -3.98
C ARG A 426 -16.37 17.76 -3.22
N ALA A 427 -15.80 16.58 -2.97
CA ALA A 427 -14.51 16.47 -2.30
C ALA A 427 -13.32 16.70 -3.24
N VAL A 428 -13.52 16.66 -4.57
CA VAL A 428 -12.48 17.05 -5.54
C VAL A 428 -12.41 18.58 -5.60
N PRO A 429 -11.26 19.23 -5.34
CA PRO A 429 -11.16 20.69 -5.39
C PRO A 429 -11.56 21.27 -6.75
N THR A 430 -12.23 22.42 -6.76
CA THR A 430 -12.75 23.06 -7.98
C THR A 430 -11.69 23.21 -9.07
N ALA A 431 -10.48 23.65 -8.72
CA ALA A 431 -9.39 23.84 -9.67
C ALA A 431 -8.91 22.53 -10.31
N ILE A 432 -9.03 21.39 -9.61
CA ILE A 432 -8.78 20.06 -10.17
C ILE A 432 -9.92 19.66 -11.13
N GLN A 433 -11.17 19.90 -10.74
CA GLN A 433 -12.32 19.66 -11.63
C GLN A 433 -12.22 20.47 -12.92
N GLU A 434 -11.76 21.72 -12.84
CA GLU A 434 -11.52 22.60 -13.98
C GLU A 434 -10.41 22.08 -14.89
N ALA A 435 -9.30 21.60 -14.34
CA ALA A 435 -8.21 20.99 -15.11
C ALA A 435 -8.69 19.75 -15.88
N VAL A 436 -9.42 18.85 -15.21
CA VAL A 436 -10.02 17.67 -15.85
C VAL A 436 -11.03 18.06 -16.93
N ARG A 437 -11.90 19.04 -16.65
CA ARG A 437 -12.87 19.54 -17.63
C ARG A 437 -12.18 20.13 -18.85
N HIS A 438 -11.10 20.88 -18.66
CA HIS A 438 -10.37 21.49 -19.77
C HIS A 438 -9.81 20.43 -20.72
N VAL A 439 -9.18 19.37 -20.21
CA VAL A 439 -8.66 18.29 -21.06
C VAL A 439 -9.78 17.44 -21.68
N ALA A 440 -10.89 17.24 -20.96
CA ALA A 440 -12.03 16.46 -21.43
C ALA A 440 -12.84 17.17 -22.53
N GLU A 441 -13.01 18.49 -22.43
CA GLU A 441 -13.89 19.26 -23.33
C GLU A 441 -13.10 20.05 -24.38
N GLN A 442 -11.79 19.81 -24.49
CA GLN A 442 -10.94 20.46 -25.48
C GLN A 442 -11.47 20.22 -26.90
N ALA A 443 -11.69 21.32 -27.63
CA ALA A 443 -12.22 21.27 -28.99
C ALA A 443 -11.27 20.53 -29.94
N GLY A 444 -11.83 19.68 -30.81
CA GLY A 444 -11.08 18.97 -31.85
C GLY A 444 -10.46 17.64 -31.41
N ARG A 445 -10.64 17.21 -30.16
CA ARG A 445 -10.22 15.87 -29.73
C ARG A 445 -11.00 14.78 -30.48
N THR A 446 -10.27 13.75 -30.89
CA THR A 446 -10.82 12.54 -31.53
C THR A 446 -10.85 11.34 -30.58
N THR A 447 -10.19 11.44 -29.42
CA THR A 447 -10.12 10.41 -28.38
C THR A 447 -10.30 11.03 -27.00
N ALA A 448 -10.79 10.24 -26.04
CA ALA A 448 -10.87 10.67 -24.66
C ALA A 448 -9.46 10.98 -24.09
N PRO A 449 -9.32 11.96 -23.20
CA PRO A 449 -8.03 12.25 -22.58
C PRO A 449 -7.61 11.16 -21.60
N ALA A 450 -6.31 10.88 -21.57
CA ALA A 450 -5.68 10.00 -20.61
C ALA A 450 -5.41 10.77 -19.31
N VAL A 451 -5.98 10.31 -18.20
CA VAL A 451 -5.79 10.90 -16.87
C VAL A 451 -5.14 9.88 -15.95
N LEU A 452 -4.02 10.25 -15.32
CA LEU A 452 -3.38 9.44 -14.30
C LEU A 452 -3.69 10.01 -12.91
N LEU A 453 -4.11 9.15 -11.98
CA LEU A 453 -4.20 9.47 -10.56
C LEU A 453 -2.98 8.89 -9.85
N LEU A 454 -2.03 9.74 -9.45
CA LEU A 454 -0.95 9.35 -8.54
C LEU A 454 -1.48 9.50 -7.12
N THR A 455 -1.73 8.40 -6.41
CA THR A 455 -2.54 8.47 -5.18
C THR A 455 -2.05 7.57 -4.04
N GLU A 456 -2.08 8.10 -2.82
CA GLU A 456 -1.93 7.36 -1.55
C GLU A 456 -3.28 6.86 -1.02
N GLU A 457 -4.36 7.28 -1.67
CA GLU A 457 -5.74 6.89 -1.40
C GLU A 457 -6.19 5.95 -2.52
N LEU A 458 -6.40 4.67 -2.19
CA LEU A 458 -6.75 3.65 -3.19
C LEU A 458 -8.19 3.17 -3.08
N VAL A 459 -8.91 3.57 -2.03
CA VAL A 459 -10.20 3.01 -1.63
C VAL A 459 -11.36 3.87 -2.12
N VAL A 460 -11.20 5.19 -2.22
CA VAL A 460 -12.21 6.10 -2.76
C VAL A 460 -12.20 6.02 -4.28
N PRO A 461 -13.34 5.75 -4.94
CA PRO A 461 -13.45 5.66 -6.39
C PRO A 461 -13.53 7.04 -7.06
N TRP A 462 -12.43 7.80 -7.07
CA TRP A 462 -12.34 9.11 -7.71
C TRP A 462 -12.83 9.13 -9.17
N GLU A 463 -12.65 8.04 -9.94
CA GLU A 463 -13.22 7.87 -11.29
C GLU A 463 -14.74 7.98 -11.35
N LEU A 464 -15.46 7.83 -10.24
CA LEU A 464 -16.90 7.98 -10.17
C LEU A 464 -17.33 9.39 -9.79
N ALA A 465 -16.40 10.32 -9.56
CA ALA A 465 -16.76 11.70 -9.25
C ALA A 465 -17.70 12.29 -10.31
N THR A 466 -18.81 12.88 -9.85
CA THR A 466 -19.69 13.71 -10.69
C THR A 466 -19.37 15.17 -10.42
N PHE A 467 -18.93 15.88 -11.45
CA PHE A 467 -18.63 17.31 -11.36
C PHE A 467 -19.89 18.16 -11.52
N ASP A 468 -19.80 19.40 -11.02
CA ASP A 468 -20.79 20.44 -11.24
C ASP A 468 -20.09 21.70 -11.82
N PRO A 469 -20.40 22.11 -13.06
CA PRO A 469 -21.28 21.44 -14.02
C PRO A 469 -20.76 20.06 -14.45
N LYS A 470 -21.68 19.17 -14.84
CA LYS A 470 -21.37 17.85 -15.39
C LYS A 470 -20.50 17.98 -16.63
N LEU A 471 -19.59 17.03 -16.81
CA LEU A 471 -18.78 16.93 -18.03
C LEU A 471 -19.68 16.62 -19.24
N ALA A 472 -19.36 17.25 -20.38
CA ALA A 472 -20.10 17.11 -21.62
C ALA A 472 -19.15 16.74 -22.76
N THR A 473 -18.99 15.43 -23.00
CA THR A 473 -18.09 14.91 -24.03
C THR A 473 -18.82 13.93 -24.95
N THR A 474 -18.38 13.79 -26.20
CA THR A 474 -18.98 12.83 -27.14
C THR A 474 -18.81 11.37 -26.72
N TRP A 475 -17.73 11.03 -26.02
CA TRP A 475 -17.42 9.65 -25.59
C TRP A 475 -18.06 9.24 -24.26
N GLY A 476 -18.24 10.17 -23.31
CA GLY A 476 -18.98 9.91 -22.06
C GLY A 476 -20.50 10.03 -22.16
N GLY A 477 -21.01 10.73 -23.20
CA GLY A 477 -22.44 10.87 -23.45
C GLY A 477 -23.20 11.44 -22.24
N PRO A 478 -24.34 10.85 -21.85
CA PRO A 478 -25.14 11.32 -20.71
C PRO A 478 -24.71 10.73 -19.35
N SER A 479 -23.65 9.92 -19.32
CA SER A 479 -23.15 9.35 -18.06
C SER A 479 -22.71 10.49 -17.11
N PRO A 480 -22.98 10.41 -15.79
CA PRO A 480 -22.55 11.46 -14.85
C PRO A 480 -21.14 11.25 -14.30
N PHE A 481 -20.53 10.08 -14.53
CA PHE A 481 -19.29 9.66 -13.88
C PHE A 481 -18.07 10.13 -14.65
N MET A 482 -17.10 10.79 -13.99
CA MET A 482 -15.87 11.30 -14.62
C MET A 482 -15.16 10.24 -15.48
N GLY A 483 -15.06 9.00 -15.01
CA GLY A 483 -14.41 7.88 -15.69
C GLY A 483 -15.13 7.35 -16.93
N ALA A 484 -16.31 7.88 -17.28
CA ALA A 484 -16.93 7.72 -18.60
C ALA A 484 -16.43 8.78 -19.61
N HIS A 485 -15.98 9.94 -19.10
CA HIS A 485 -15.50 11.08 -19.87
C HIS A 485 -13.98 11.15 -20.02
N VAL A 486 -13.21 10.40 -19.23
CA VAL A 486 -11.75 10.39 -19.33
C VAL A 486 -11.22 8.97 -19.13
N ALA A 487 -10.19 8.60 -19.88
CA ALA A 487 -9.49 7.32 -19.73
C ALA A 487 -8.59 7.40 -18.48
N VAL A 488 -9.19 7.09 -17.34
CA VAL A 488 -8.56 7.21 -16.02
C VAL A 488 -7.89 5.91 -15.58
N SER A 489 -6.66 6.06 -15.06
CA SER A 489 -5.92 4.99 -14.38
C SER A 489 -5.30 5.52 -13.08
N ARG A 490 -4.84 4.60 -12.24
CA ARG A 490 -4.25 4.88 -10.93
C ARG A 490 -2.83 4.34 -10.87
N TRP A 491 -1.98 5.07 -10.16
CA TRP A 491 -0.70 4.58 -9.70
C TRP A 491 -0.57 4.80 -8.19
N PRO A 492 -0.41 3.73 -7.40
CA PRO A 492 -0.18 3.86 -5.97
C PRO A 492 1.14 4.60 -5.70
N LEU A 493 1.10 5.62 -4.85
CA LEU A 493 2.30 6.20 -4.24
C LEU A 493 2.59 5.37 -2.97
N ASP A 494 3.40 4.31 -3.08
CA ASP A 494 3.74 3.42 -1.97
C ASP A 494 5.28 3.35 -1.78
N GLU A 495 5.72 3.36 -0.52
CA GLU A 495 7.13 3.36 -0.11
C GLU A 495 7.74 1.93 -0.07
N HIS A 496 7.03 0.87 -0.46
CA HIS A 496 7.51 -0.53 -0.39
C HIS A 496 8.11 -1.05 -1.71
N LYS A 497 9.01 -2.05 -1.69
CA LYS A 497 9.73 -2.64 -2.86
C LYS A 497 9.14 -4.03 -3.23
N PRO A 498 9.27 -4.51 -4.49
CA PRO A 498 9.85 -3.85 -5.68
C PRO A 498 8.83 -2.97 -6.42
N ARG A 499 9.20 -1.72 -6.66
CA ARG A 499 8.24 -0.73 -7.18
C ARG A 499 8.05 -0.90 -8.68
N PRO A 500 6.81 -1.05 -9.15
CA PRO A 500 6.54 -1.16 -10.58
C PRO A 500 7.04 0.11 -11.29
N ARG A 501 7.39 -0.01 -12.56
CA ARG A 501 7.60 1.15 -13.44
C ARG A 501 6.38 1.25 -14.33
N PRO A 502 5.72 2.41 -14.46
CA PRO A 502 4.62 2.55 -15.40
C PRO A 502 5.11 2.12 -16.77
N ARG A 503 4.39 1.25 -17.46
CA ARG A 503 4.71 0.88 -18.84
C ARG A 503 3.51 1.28 -19.69
N SER A 504 3.75 1.87 -20.84
CA SER A 504 2.68 2.11 -21.82
C SER A 504 2.40 0.88 -22.67
N THR A 505 3.13 -0.23 -22.50
CA THR A 505 2.89 -1.46 -23.27
C THR A 505 3.26 -2.71 -22.48
N VAL A 506 2.44 -3.76 -22.62
CA VAL A 506 2.74 -5.15 -22.26
C VAL A 506 2.72 -5.98 -23.54
N ALA A 507 3.88 -6.56 -23.87
CA ALA A 507 4.00 -7.47 -25.02
C ALA A 507 3.52 -8.87 -24.60
N ILE A 508 2.50 -9.38 -25.28
CA ILE A 508 1.84 -10.64 -24.96
C ILE A 508 2.46 -11.75 -25.79
N ARG A 509 3.22 -12.62 -25.13
CA ARG A 509 3.78 -13.86 -25.69
C ARG A 509 3.09 -15.09 -25.10
N GLN A 510 2.62 -14.96 -23.87
CA GLN A 510 1.96 -16.03 -23.12
C GLN A 510 0.92 -15.43 -22.17
N ALA A 511 -0.23 -16.09 -22.08
CA ALA A 511 -1.30 -15.74 -21.18
C ALA A 511 -1.62 -16.91 -20.25
N ALA A 512 -2.16 -16.60 -19.08
CA ALA A 512 -2.68 -17.54 -18.11
C ALA A 512 -4.14 -17.21 -17.79
N VAL A 513 -4.93 -18.24 -17.55
CA VAL A 513 -6.33 -18.10 -17.12
C VAL A 513 -6.53 -18.90 -15.85
N LEU A 514 -7.07 -18.27 -14.82
CA LEU A 514 -7.35 -18.87 -13.52
C LEU A 514 -8.86 -18.81 -13.23
N THR A 515 -9.49 -19.96 -13.05
CA THR A 515 -10.88 -20.06 -12.61
C THR A 515 -11.08 -21.31 -11.74
N ALA A 516 -12.22 -21.43 -11.08
CA ALA A 516 -12.53 -22.54 -10.19
C ALA A 516 -13.96 -23.05 -10.37
N ASP A 517 -14.10 -24.38 -10.45
CA ASP A 517 -15.40 -25.04 -10.40
C ASP A 517 -15.77 -25.34 -8.93
N TYR A 518 -16.66 -24.53 -8.37
CA TYR A 518 -17.14 -24.68 -6.98
C TYR A 518 -18.23 -25.75 -6.82
N THR A 519 -18.45 -26.61 -7.82
CA THR A 519 -19.46 -27.67 -7.75
C THR A 519 -19.19 -28.62 -6.59
N GLY A 520 -20.14 -28.71 -5.66
CA GLY A 520 -20.02 -29.53 -4.46
C GLY A 520 -19.14 -28.92 -3.35
N VAL A 521 -18.69 -27.68 -3.49
CA VAL A 521 -17.96 -26.95 -2.45
C VAL A 521 -18.96 -26.32 -1.48
N PRO A 522 -18.95 -26.67 -0.18
CA PRO A 522 -19.89 -26.11 0.79
C PRO A 522 -19.84 -24.57 0.85
N SER A 523 -21.01 -23.94 0.93
CA SER A 523 -21.20 -22.48 1.01
C SER A 523 -20.79 -21.65 -0.21
N TRP A 524 -20.31 -22.27 -1.29
CA TRP A 524 -19.89 -21.58 -2.51
C TRP A 524 -20.71 -22.06 -3.71
N LYS A 525 -21.39 -21.12 -4.37
CA LYS A 525 -22.16 -21.42 -5.59
C LYS A 525 -21.21 -21.56 -6.77
N ARG A 526 -21.56 -22.41 -7.74
CA ARG A 526 -20.89 -22.42 -9.05
C ARG A 526 -21.11 -21.06 -9.75
N LEU A 527 -20.06 -20.55 -10.37
CA LEU A 527 -20.07 -19.35 -11.21
C LEU A 527 -20.06 -19.81 -12.67
N ASP A 528 -21.23 -19.97 -13.27
CA ASP A 528 -21.35 -20.52 -14.62
C ASP A 528 -20.75 -19.57 -15.66
N SER A 529 -20.95 -18.25 -15.51
CA SER A 529 -20.42 -17.27 -16.46
C SER A 529 -18.91 -17.14 -16.34
N ALA A 530 -18.34 -17.19 -15.12
CA ALA A 530 -16.89 -17.19 -14.92
C ALA A 530 -16.17 -18.36 -15.61
N LEU A 531 -16.79 -19.56 -15.61
CA LEU A 531 -16.22 -20.73 -16.29
C LEU A 531 -16.27 -20.58 -17.81
N GLU A 532 -17.40 -20.11 -18.35
CA GLU A 532 -17.54 -19.84 -19.79
C GLU A 532 -16.63 -18.69 -20.25
N GLU A 533 -16.53 -17.63 -19.45
CA GLU A 533 -15.64 -16.48 -19.65
C GLU A 533 -14.18 -16.92 -19.71
N ALA A 534 -13.71 -17.69 -18.73
CA ALA A 534 -12.35 -18.22 -18.71
C ALA A 534 -12.03 -19.03 -19.98
N ASP A 535 -12.95 -19.90 -20.40
CA ASP A 535 -12.82 -20.71 -21.62
C ASP A 535 -12.84 -19.87 -22.90
N GLU A 536 -13.55 -18.75 -22.94
CA GLU A 536 -13.57 -17.82 -24.07
C GLU A 536 -12.30 -16.96 -24.12
N VAL A 537 -11.92 -16.35 -22.99
CA VAL A 537 -10.71 -15.52 -22.86
C VAL A 537 -9.47 -16.33 -23.20
N ALA A 538 -9.39 -17.60 -22.79
CA ALA A 538 -8.25 -18.46 -23.12
C ALA A 538 -8.01 -18.58 -24.63
N LYS A 539 -9.07 -18.52 -25.46
CA LYS A 539 -9.00 -18.67 -26.92
C LYS A 539 -8.64 -17.36 -27.63
N LEU A 540 -8.58 -16.23 -26.93
CA LEU A 540 -8.22 -14.93 -27.52
C LEU A 540 -6.72 -14.78 -27.76
N PHE A 541 -5.90 -15.65 -27.16
CA PHE A 541 -4.45 -15.61 -27.24
C PHE A 541 -3.92 -16.68 -28.21
N ASP A 542 -2.79 -16.40 -28.85
CA ASP A 542 -2.03 -17.36 -29.66
C ASP A 542 -0.57 -17.44 -29.14
N PRO A 543 -0.15 -18.56 -28.54
CA PRO A 543 -0.95 -19.76 -28.24
C PRO A 543 -2.06 -19.47 -27.21
N PRO A 544 -3.11 -20.33 -27.14
CA PRO A 544 -4.17 -20.20 -26.15
C PRO A 544 -3.61 -20.11 -24.72
N ALA A 545 -4.28 -19.33 -23.87
CA ALA A 545 -3.84 -19.11 -22.50
C ALA A 545 -3.75 -20.43 -21.72
N THR A 546 -2.74 -20.53 -20.86
CA THR A 546 -2.53 -21.71 -20.02
C THR A 546 -3.53 -21.72 -18.86
N PRO A 547 -4.36 -22.77 -18.71
CA PRO A 547 -5.25 -22.88 -17.57
C PRO A 547 -4.44 -23.18 -16.29
N VAL A 548 -4.67 -22.38 -15.26
CA VAL A 548 -4.05 -22.53 -13.93
C VAL A 548 -5.03 -23.24 -13.00
N GLN A 549 -4.54 -24.27 -12.31
CA GLN A 549 -5.35 -24.97 -11.33
C GLN A 549 -5.53 -24.09 -10.08
N PRO A 550 -6.75 -23.98 -9.53
CA PRO A 550 -7.07 -23.04 -8.46
C PRO A 550 -6.67 -23.57 -7.07
N GLU A 551 -5.52 -24.22 -6.92
CA GLU A 551 -4.99 -24.58 -5.59
C GLU A 551 -3.97 -23.55 -5.09
N LEU A 552 -3.95 -23.33 -3.78
CA LEU A 552 -3.16 -22.23 -3.18
C LEU A 552 -1.70 -22.21 -3.62
N LEU A 553 -1.00 -23.35 -3.54
CA LEU A 553 0.43 -23.40 -3.91
C LEU A 553 0.65 -23.15 -5.40
N THR A 554 -0.23 -23.68 -6.27
CA THR A 554 -0.19 -23.42 -7.71
C THR A 554 -0.37 -21.93 -8.02
N VAL A 555 -1.28 -21.27 -7.30
CA VAL A 555 -1.55 -19.83 -7.47
C VAL A 555 -0.43 -18.97 -6.86
N ILE A 556 0.17 -19.39 -5.74
CA ILE A 556 1.39 -18.75 -5.21
C ILE A 556 2.54 -18.86 -6.22
N ASP A 557 2.76 -20.03 -6.81
CA ASP A 557 3.77 -20.20 -7.86
C ASP A 557 3.50 -19.29 -9.05
N LEU A 558 2.24 -19.18 -9.50
CA LEU A 558 1.82 -18.24 -10.54
C LEU A 558 2.27 -16.80 -10.18
N PHE A 559 1.91 -16.29 -9.00
CA PHE A 559 2.32 -14.94 -8.57
C PHE A 559 3.82 -14.78 -8.24
N ASN A 560 4.58 -15.87 -8.33
CA ASN A 560 6.06 -15.89 -8.33
C ASN A 560 6.64 -16.02 -9.74
N SER A 561 5.83 -15.77 -10.79
CA SER A 561 6.19 -15.95 -12.20
C SER A 561 6.55 -17.40 -12.56
N ARG A 562 5.84 -18.38 -11.97
CA ARG A 562 6.04 -19.82 -12.21
C ARG A 562 4.70 -20.51 -12.53
N PRO A 563 4.35 -20.74 -13.81
CA PRO A 563 5.10 -20.37 -15.02
C PRO A 563 5.06 -18.86 -15.26
N GLU A 564 5.93 -18.39 -16.17
CA GLU A 564 5.86 -17.00 -16.64
C GLU A 564 4.57 -16.76 -17.43
N TYR A 565 4.06 -15.53 -17.35
CA TYR A 565 2.94 -15.04 -18.17
C TYR A 565 3.10 -13.54 -18.37
N ASP A 566 2.52 -13.02 -19.46
CA ASP A 566 2.44 -11.58 -19.72
C ASP A 566 1.03 -11.04 -19.43
N VAL A 567 0.01 -11.90 -19.50
CA VAL A 567 -1.37 -11.58 -19.14
C VAL A 567 -1.92 -12.68 -18.23
N LEU A 568 -2.53 -12.29 -17.10
CA LEU A 568 -3.33 -13.18 -16.26
C LEU A 568 -4.77 -12.69 -16.25
N HIS A 569 -5.70 -13.55 -16.65
CA HIS A 569 -7.12 -13.37 -16.41
C HIS A 569 -7.58 -14.29 -15.29
N ALA A 570 -8.19 -13.75 -14.24
CA ALA A 570 -8.72 -14.55 -13.14
C ALA A 570 -10.21 -14.27 -12.93
N ALA A 571 -11.04 -15.31 -12.90
CA ALA A 571 -12.48 -15.24 -12.66
C ALA A 571 -12.87 -16.22 -11.53
N LEU A 572 -13.09 -15.69 -10.32
CA LEU A 572 -13.19 -16.45 -9.07
C LEU A 572 -14.19 -15.79 -8.10
N HIS A 573 -14.59 -16.51 -7.05
CA HIS A 573 -15.18 -15.85 -5.88
C HIS A 573 -14.12 -15.06 -5.12
N GLY A 574 -14.56 -13.97 -4.48
CA GLY A 574 -13.81 -13.31 -3.42
C GLY A 574 -14.64 -13.30 -2.13
N LYS A 575 -14.02 -13.11 -0.97
CA LYS A 575 -14.71 -12.93 0.30
C LYS A 575 -14.08 -11.76 1.06
N PHE A 576 -14.90 -10.96 1.72
CA PHE A 576 -14.48 -10.04 2.78
C PHE A 576 -15.12 -10.51 4.09
N ASP A 577 -14.37 -10.46 5.17
CA ASP A 577 -14.81 -10.82 6.52
C ASP A 577 -14.27 -9.76 7.49
N ASP A 578 -15.17 -8.95 8.05
CA ASP A 578 -14.85 -7.85 8.95
C ASP A 578 -14.37 -8.33 10.33
N GLN A 579 -14.56 -9.62 10.65
CA GLN A 579 -14.12 -10.25 11.89
C GLN A 579 -12.77 -10.99 11.73
N GLY A 580 -12.09 -10.84 10.58
CA GLY A 580 -10.71 -11.26 10.36
C GLY A 580 -10.48 -12.78 10.21
N GLY A 581 -11.54 -13.58 10.07
CA GLY A 581 -11.43 -15.04 10.02
C GLY A 581 -11.12 -15.61 8.63
N GLN A 582 -11.75 -15.07 7.57
CA GLN A 582 -11.64 -15.59 6.19
C GLN A 582 -11.90 -14.52 5.12
N GLU A 583 -10.86 -13.76 4.76
CA GLU A 583 -10.87 -12.77 3.67
C GLU A 583 -9.97 -13.20 2.51
N GLY A 584 -10.37 -12.91 1.27
CA GLY A 584 -9.52 -13.06 0.08
C GLY A 584 -10.17 -13.78 -1.10
N ILE A 585 -9.36 -14.14 -2.09
CA ILE A 585 -9.80 -14.88 -3.28
C ILE A 585 -10.05 -16.34 -2.90
N VAL A 586 -11.20 -16.89 -3.30
CA VAL A 586 -11.60 -18.25 -2.93
C VAL A 586 -11.03 -19.25 -3.93
N LEU A 587 -10.09 -20.04 -3.47
CA LEU A 587 -9.45 -21.15 -4.16
C LEU A 587 -10.02 -22.49 -3.70
N LEU A 588 -9.54 -23.57 -4.32
CA LEU A 588 -9.91 -24.94 -4.00
C LEU A 588 -8.78 -25.65 -3.25
N LYS A 589 -9.18 -26.40 -2.23
CA LYS A 589 -8.33 -27.37 -1.52
C LYS A 589 -8.92 -28.75 -1.67
N LYS A 590 -8.12 -29.72 -2.10
CA LYS A 590 -8.54 -31.12 -2.19
C LYS A 590 -8.74 -31.70 -0.79
N SER A 591 -9.90 -32.32 -0.55
CA SER A 591 -10.20 -32.99 0.71
C SER A 591 -9.65 -34.42 0.71
N PRO A 592 -8.97 -34.88 1.79
CA PRO A 592 -8.56 -36.28 1.93
C PRO A 592 -9.74 -37.27 1.87
N ALA A 593 -10.95 -36.83 2.21
CA ALA A 593 -12.17 -37.64 2.15
C ALA A 593 -12.82 -37.69 0.74
N GLY A 594 -12.21 -37.05 -0.26
CA GLY A 594 -12.79 -36.82 -1.59
C GLY A 594 -13.56 -35.49 -1.67
N GLY A 595 -13.60 -34.89 -2.87
CA GLY A 595 -14.19 -33.57 -3.10
C GLY A 595 -13.24 -32.39 -2.86
N ALA A 596 -13.75 -31.17 -2.98
CA ALA A 596 -13.01 -29.93 -2.77
C ALA A 596 -13.66 -29.07 -1.67
N THR A 597 -12.84 -28.37 -0.90
CA THR A 597 -13.24 -27.35 0.08
C THR A 597 -12.67 -26.00 -0.35
N ALA A 598 -13.27 -24.91 0.12
CA ALA A 598 -12.72 -23.58 -0.08
C ALA A 598 -11.41 -23.38 0.71
N GLN A 599 -10.48 -22.64 0.12
CA GLN A 599 -9.30 -22.08 0.77
C GLN A 599 -9.14 -20.64 0.31
N PHE A 600 -8.65 -19.75 1.16
CA PHE A 600 -8.54 -18.32 0.84
C PHE A 600 -7.09 -17.97 0.52
N LEU A 601 -6.89 -17.30 -0.61
CA LEU A 601 -5.68 -16.56 -0.90
C LEU A 601 -5.86 -15.14 -0.39
N THR A 602 -4.96 -14.66 0.47
CA THR A 602 -5.00 -13.30 1.02
C THR A 602 -3.95 -12.41 0.33
N PRO A 603 -4.09 -11.07 0.35
CA PRO A 603 -3.05 -10.17 -0.15
C PRO A 603 -1.70 -10.41 0.53
N THR A 604 -1.70 -10.60 1.86
CA THR A 604 -0.49 -10.88 2.66
C THR A 604 0.29 -12.10 2.18
N MET A 605 -0.40 -13.15 1.71
CA MET A 605 0.26 -14.33 1.14
C MET A 605 1.03 -14.03 -0.16
N LEU A 606 0.68 -12.94 -0.85
CA LEU A 606 1.32 -12.51 -2.08
C LEU A 606 2.43 -11.49 -1.87
N GLU A 607 2.59 -10.88 -0.70
CA GLU A 607 3.58 -9.80 -0.47
C GLU A 607 5.04 -10.24 -0.70
N ALA A 608 5.34 -11.53 -0.56
CA ALA A 608 6.65 -12.11 -0.87
C ALA A 608 6.82 -12.50 -2.36
N GLY A 609 5.78 -12.28 -3.17
CA GLY A 609 5.74 -12.63 -4.59
C GLY A 609 6.64 -11.76 -5.46
N SER A 610 6.80 -12.17 -6.72
CA SER A 610 7.55 -11.41 -7.71
C SER A 610 7.02 -11.65 -9.12
N LEU A 611 6.50 -10.58 -9.73
CA LEU A 611 6.02 -10.51 -11.10
C LEU A 611 7.08 -9.87 -12.00
N ALA A 612 8.20 -10.58 -12.17
CA ALA A 612 9.43 -10.04 -12.76
C ALA A 612 9.28 -9.43 -14.16
N HIS A 613 8.32 -9.89 -14.96
CA HIS A 613 8.09 -9.42 -16.33
C HIS A 613 7.15 -8.23 -16.45
N GLY A 614 6.49 -7.83 -15.36
CA GLY A 614 5.46 -6.79 -15.39
C GLY A 614 4.22 -7.19 -16.18
N PRO A 615 3.57 -8.31 -15.84
CA PRO A 615 2.36 -8.76 -16.53
C PRO A 615 1.19 -7.81 -16.28
N PHE A 616 0.23 -7.86 -17.19
CA PHE A 616 -1.10 -7.29 -16.98
C PHE A 616 -2.00 -8.31 -16.29
N VAL A 617 -2.75 -7.89 -15.27
CA VAL A 617 -3.67 -8.77 -14.53
C VAL A 617 -5.10 -8.23 -14.62
N PHE A 618 -6.03 -9.04 -15.10
CA PHE A 618 -7.46 -8.75 -15.08
C PHE A 618 -8.14 -9.66 -14.06
N LEU A 619 -8.74 -9.07 -13.02
CA LEU A 619 -9.42 -9.77 -11.95
C LEU A 619 -10.92 -9.56 -12.02
N ASN A 620 -11.66 -10.66 -12.18
CA ASN A 620 -13.09 -10.79 -11.92
C ASN A 620 -13.28 -11.61 -10.64
N ALA A 621 -13.09 -10.96 -9.49
CA ALA A 621 -13.34 -11.61 -8.19
C ALA A 621 -13.85 -10.59 -7.16
N CYS A 622 -15.07 -10.79 -6.64
CA CYS A 622 -15.64 -10.11 -5.46
C CYS A 622 -16.98 -10.76 -5.02
N GLN A 623 -17.02 -11.36 -3.82
CA GLN A 623 -18.21 -11.42 -2.97
C GLN A 623 -17.85 -10.86 -1.57
N VAL A 624 -18.82 -10.32 -0.86
CA VAL A 624 -18.80 -10.03 0.57
C VAL A 624 -20.12 -10.51 1.12
N ALA A 625 -20.11 -11.11 2.31
CA ALA A 625 -21.29 -11.42 3.10
C ALA A 625 -21.18 -10.70 4.45
N SER A 626 -22.20 -9.92 4.79
CA SER A 626 -22.69 -9.45 6.11
C SER A 626 -21.72 -8.99 7.23
N ASP A 627 -22.01 -7.78 7.73
CA ASP A 627 -21.71 -7.15 9.03
C ASP A 627 -20.26 -6.63 9.27
N GLU A 628 -19.97 -6.01 10.42
CA GLU A 628 -19.81 -4.57 10.65
C GLU A 628 -18.42 -4.17 11.21
N SER A 629 -17.45 -3.76 10.36
CA SER A 629 -16.43 -2.69 10.57
C SER A 629 -15.33 -2.76 9.48
N VAL A 630 -14.54 -1.70 9.33
CA VAL A 630 -13.85 -1.33 8.07
C VAL A 630 -12.34 -1.22 8.24
N LEU A 631 -11.57 -1.94 7.41
CA LEU A 631 -10.37 -1.45 6.74
C LEU A 631 -10.11 -2.32 5.50
N GLY A 632 -9.89 -1.67 4.36
CA GLY A 632 -10.19 -2.24 3.04
C GLY A 632 -9.08 -3.04 2.37
N ASP A 633 -9.46 -4.09 1.62
CA ASP A 633 -8.45 -5.00 1.06
C ASP A 633 -8.62 -5.45 -0.42
N TYR A 634 -9.51 -4.83 -1.21
CA TYR A 634 -9.44 -4.94 -2.69
C TYR A 634 -8.48 -3.92 -3.32
N ALA A 635 -8.44 -2.72 -2.73
CA ALA A 635 -7.24 -1.91 -2.81
C ALA A 635 -6.02 -2.74 -2.38
N GLY A 636 -6.17 -3.63 -1.38
CA GLY A 636 -5.19 -4.63 -0.96
C GLY A 636 -4.69 -5.51 -2.11
N PHE A 637 -5.54 -6.28 -2.79
CA PHE A 637 -5.09 -7.14 -3.90
C PHE A 637 -4.47 -6.36 -5.07
N ALA A 638 -5.17 -5.36 -5.61
CA ALA A 638 -4.64 -4.60 -6.75
C ALA A 638 -3.34 -3.88 -6.38
N SER A 639 -3.26 -3.28 -5.19
CA SER A 639 -2.01 -2.66 -4.71
C SER A 639 -0.91 -3.67 -4.46
N THR A 640 -1.22 -4.85 -3.93
CA THR A 640 -0.25 -5.94 -3.71
C THR A 640 0.31 -6.40 -5.05
N LEU A 641 -0.54 -6.63 -6.05
CA LEU A 641 -0.11 -7.00 -7.40
C LEU A 641 0.79 -5.93 -8.03
N MET A 642 0.44 -4.65 -7.87
CA MET A 642 1.33 -3.56 -8.27
C MET A 642 2.66 -3.61 -7.50
N ARG A 643 2.64 -3.77 -6.16
CA ARG A 643 3.84 -3.87 -5.31
C ARG A 643 4.77 -5.03 -5.64
N ILE A 644 4.23 -6.16 -6.10
CA ILE A 644 5.06 -7.31 -6.50
C ILE A 644 5.49 -7.24 -7.98
N GLY A 645 5.08 -6.21 -8.71
CA GLY A 645 5.66 -5.84 -9.99
C GLY A 645 4.71 -5.88 -11.20
N ALA A 646 3.39 -5.99 -11.04
CA ALA A 646 2.46 -5.95 -12.17
C ALA A 646 2.63 -4.68 -13.02
N GLY A 647 2.54 -4.82 -14.34
CA GLY A 647 2.60 -3.70 -15.30
C GLY A 647 1.28 -2.94 -15.41
N GLY A 648 0.17 -3.60 -15.06
CA GLY A 648 -1.15 -3.01 -14.90
C GLY A 648 -2.14 -4.01 -14.31
N VAL A 649 -3.17 -3.51 -13.63
CA VAL A 649 -4.20 -4.34 -13.00
C VAL A 649 -5.57 -3.74 -13.29
N VAL A 650 -6.54 -4.57 -13.68
CA VAL A 650 -7.96 -4.21 -13.70
C VAL A 650 -8.69 -5.07 -12.67
N ALA A 651 -9.36 -4.45 -11.72
CA ALA A 651 -10.03 -5.17 -10.64
C ALA A 651 -11.28 -4.40 -10.13
N PRO A 652 -12.35 -5.10 -9.74
CA PRO A 652 -13.54 -4.47 -9.17
C PRO A 652 -13.30 -4.00 -7.73
N LEU A 653 -13.99 -2.92 -7.35
CA LEU A 653 -14.01 -2.34 -6.01
C LEU A 653 -14.98 -3.00 -5.03
N TRP A 654 -16.00 -3.66 -5.59
CA TRP A 654 -17.14 -4.24 -4.87
C TRP A 654 -17.69 -5.45 -5.62
N ASN A 655 -18.73 -6.08 -5.07
CA ASN A 655 -19.36 -7.29 -5.60
C ASN A 655 -19.89 -7.09 -7.03
N VAL A 656 -19.46 -7.98 -7.93
CA VAL A 656 -19.89 -7.97 -9.33
C VAL A 656 -20.84 -9.13 -9.61
N ARG A 657 -21.83 -8.91 -10.49
CA ARG A 657 -22.68 -10.00 -10.98
C ARG A 657 -21.90 -10.83 -11.99
N ASP A 658 -21.90 -12.14 -11.83
CA ASP A 658 -21.14 -13.09 -12.64
C ASP A 658 -21.35 -12.86 -14.15
N GLU A 659 -22.60 -12.76 -14.59
CA GLU A 659 -22.96 -12.59 -15.99
C GLU A 659 -22.50 -11.24 -16.57
N VAL A 660 -22.54 -10.18 -15.75
CA VAL A 660 -22.13 -8.83 -16.18
C VAL A 660 -20.61 -8.68 -16.14
N ALA A 661 -19.95 -9.29 -15.15
CA ALA A 661 -18.48 -9.33 -15.05
C ALA A 661 -17.88 -10.04 -16.26
N ALA A 662 -18.47 -11.16 -16.68
CA ALA A 662 -18.10 -11.87 -17.89
C ALA A 662 -18.27 -11.02 -19.15
N ALA A 663 -19.37 -10.27 -19.27
CA ALA A 663 -19.55 -9.33 -20.37
C ALA A 663 -18.50 -8.21 -20.37
N VAL A 664 -18.17 -7.65 -19.20
CA VAL A 664 -17.12 -6.63 -19.06
C VAL A 664 -15.76 -7.16 -19.53
N ALA A 665 -15.38 -8.38 -19.15
CA ALA A 665 -14.12 -8.97 -19.61
C ALA A 665 -14.08 -9.20 -21.12
N LYS A 666 -15.18 -9.70 -21.71
CA LYS A 666 -15.30 -9.88 -23.17
C LYS A 666 -15.17 -8.55 -23.90
N ASP A 667 -15.89 -7.52 -23.47
CA ASP A 667 -15.83 -6.19 -24.07
C ASP A 667 -14.44 -5.55 -23.90
N PHE A 668 -13.80 -5.74 -22.74
CA PHE A 668 -12.45 -5.28 -22.47
C PHE A 668 -11.43 -5.91 -23.42
N TYR A 669 -11.40 -7.24 -23.55
CA TYR A 669 -10.44 -7.91 -24.43
C TYR A 669 -10.73 -7.67 -25.91
N ALA A 670 -12.00 -7.58 -26.31
CA ALA A 670 -12.35 -7.20 -27.68
C ALA A 670 -11.81 -5.81 -28.04
N ALA A 671 -11.87 -4.86 -27.11
CA ALA A 671 -11.36 -3.51 -27.29
C ALA A 671 -9.82 -3.42 -27.23
N THR A 672 -9.17 -4.24 -26.41
CA THR A 672 -7.71 -4.15 -26.17
C THR A 672 -6.86 -5.07 -27.05
N LEU A 673 -7.43 -6.13 -27.61
CA LEU A 673 -6.74 -7.08 -28.50
C LEU A 673 -7.25 -7.02 -29.95
N GLY A 674 -8.28 -6.21 -30.23
CA GLY A 674 -8.87 -6.05 -31.55
C GLY A 674 -7.97 -5.31 -32.56
N PRO A 675 -8.38 -5.23 -33.84
CA PRO A 675 -7.61 -4.55 -34.89
C PRO A 675 -7.42 -3.04 -34.64
N ASP A 676 -8.37 -2.42 -33.93
CA ASP A 676 -8.32 -1.02 -33.48
C ASP A 676 -8.03 -0.93 -31.98
N ALA A 677 -7.11 -1.78 -31.49
CA ALA A 677 -6.79 -1.94 -30.07
C ALA A 677 -6.57 -0.59 -29.35
N VAL A 678 -7.34 -0.36 -28.28
CA VAL A 678 -7.22 0.83 -27.43
C VAL A 678 -6.49 0.52 -26.12
N PRO A 679 -5.98 1.54 -25.41
CA PRO A 679 -5.44 1.35 -24.07
C PRO A 679 -6.46 0.74 -23.09
N ALA A 680 -5.96 0.04 -22.08
CA ALA A 680 -6.79 -0.58 -21.05
C ALA A 680 -7.72 0.42 -20.33
N ALA A 681 -7.24 1.64 -20.04
CA ALA A 681 -8.06 2.67 -19.40
C ALA A 681 -9.16 3.21 -20.34
N GLU A 682 -8.92 3.26 -21.65
CA GLU A 682 -9.92 3.67 -22.65
C GLU A 682 -11.00 2.60 -22.82
N ALA A 683 -10.62 1.32 -22.87
CA ALA A 683 -11.57 0.21 -22.91
C ALA A 683 -12.53 0.26 -21.70
N MET A 684 -11.99 0.44 -20.49
CA MET A 684 -12.80 0.56 -19.30
C MET A 684 -13.65 1.84 -19.27
N ARG A 685 -13.15 2.96 -19.79
CA ARG A 685 -13.94 4.20 -19.94
C ARG A 685 -15.15 3.97 -20.85
N ALA A 686 -14.96 3.30 -21.99
CA ALA A 686 -16.04 2.98 -22.92
C ALA A 686 -17.14 2.14 -22.26
N ILE A 687 -16.76 1.14 -21.46
CA ILE A 687 -17.69 0.31 -20.69
C ILE A 687 -18.44 1.16 -19.65
N ARG A 688 -17.76 2.03 -18.89
CA ARG A 688 -18.44 2.93 -17.93
C ARG A 688 -19.44 3.88 -18.61
N ALA A 689 -19.14 4.31 -19.84
CA ALA A 689 -20.01 5.22 -20.58
C ALA A 689 -21.35 4.59 -21.00
N THR A 690 -21.46 3.26 -21.04
CA THR A 690 -22.75 2.59 -21.32
C THR A 690 -23.69 2.65 -20.14
N TYR A 691 -23.18 2.78 -18.91
CA TYR A 691 -23.99 2.86 -17.70
C TYR A 691 -24.59 4.27 -17.56
N THR A 692 -25.87 4.38 -17.92
CA THR A 692 -26.61 5.65 -17.99
C THR A 692 -27.96 5.54 -17.31
N GLU A 693 -28.55 6.67 -16.92
CA GLU A 693 -29.88 6.71 -16.32
C GLU A 693 -30.95 6.06 -17.21
N ALA A 694 -30.91 6.34 -18.51
CA ALA A 694 -31.85 5.78 -19.46
C ALA A 694 -31.74 4.25 -19.57
N ALA A 695 -30.51 3.73 -19.56
CA ALA A 695 -30.25 2.30 -19.63
C ALA A 695 -30.65 1.60 -18.32
N ALA A 696 -30.34 2.17 -17.17
CA ALA A 696 -30.75 1.65 -15.86
C ALA A 696 -32.28 1.65 -15.68
N ARG A 697 -32.99 2.61 -16.27
CA ARG A 697 -34.47 2.67 -16.28
C ARG A 697 -35.13 1.69 -17.25
N ALA A 698 -34.39 1.14 -18.21
CA ALA A 698 -34.92 0.20 -19.19
C ALA A 698 -35.11 -1.22 -18.62
N ASP A 699 -34.75 -1.44 -17.35
CA ASP A 699 -34.80 -2.73 -16.65
C ASP A 699 -34.01 -3.86 -17.37
N ASP A 700 -32.95 -3.46 -18.09
CA ASP A 700 -32.01 -4.39 -18.70
C ASP A 700 -31.12 -4.98 -17.61
N PRO A 701 -31.13 -6.32 -17.40
CA PRO A 701 -30.31 -6.96 -16.36
C PRO A 701 -28.80 -6.79 -16.58
N HIS A 702 -28.36 -6.45 -17.80
CA HIS A 702 -26.96 -6.15 -18.11
C HIS A 702 -26.56 -4.71 -17.72
N GLN A 703 -27.52 -3.83 -17.42
CA GLN A 703 -27.28 -2.46 -16.93
C GLN A 703 -27.15 -2.45 -15.41
N HIS A 704 -26.06 -3.06 -14.93
CA HIS A 704 -25.77 -3.23 -13.51
C HIS A 704 -24.58 -2.36 -13.06
N ALA A 705 -24.52 -2.05 -11.76
CA ALA A 705 -23.41 -1.32 -11.13
C ALA A 705 -22.03 -1.95 -11.37
N THR A 706 -21.97 -3.22 -11.76
CA THR A 706 -20.76 -3.92 -12.21
C THR A 706 -20.02 -3.14 -13.31
N LEU A 707 -20.73 -2.50 -14.23
CA LEU A 707 -20.13 -1.73 -15.35
C LEU A 707 -19.23 -0.57 -14.87
N ILE A 708 -19.43 -0.08 -13.65
CA ILE A 708 -18.65 1.01 -13.05
C ILE A 708 -17.85 0.59 -11.82
N ALA A 709 -17.77 -0.72 -11.54
CA ALA A 709 -17.08 -1.27 -10.36
C ALA A 709 -15.56 -1.29 -10.49
N TYR A 710 -15.04 -1.31 -11.72
CA TYR A 710 -13.65 -1.62 -11.98
C TYR A 710 -12.75 -0.40 -11.84
N GLN A 711 -11.59 -0.62 -11.24
CA GLN A 711 -10.44 0.27 -11.25
C GLN A 711 -9.40 -0.21 -12.25
N VAL A 712 -8.66 0.74 -12.83
CA VAL A 712 -7.51 0.48 -13.70
C VAL A 712 -6.28 1.01 -13.00
N PHE A 713 -5.33 0.14 -12.72
CA PHE A 713 -4.00 0.48 -12.22
C PHE A 713 -3.00 0.30 -13.35
N GLY A 714 -2.08 1.25 -13.49
CA GLY A 714 -1.12 1.24 -14.58
C GLY A 714 -0.98 2.61 -15.26
N HIS A 715 -0.25 2.62 -16.38
CA HIS A 715 -0.22 3.77 -17.27
C HIS A 715 -1.59 3.95 -17.96
N PRO A 716 -2.16 5.17 -18.10
CA PRO A 716 -3.49 5.35 -18.70
C PRO A 716 -3.51 5.00 -20.19
N ARG A 717 -2.35 5.09 -20.86
CA ARG A 717 -2.13 4.63 -22.23
C ARG A 717 -1.52 3.23 -22.35
N LEU A 718 -1.64 2.38 -21.31
CA LEU A 718 -1.16 1.00 -21.38
C LEU A 718 -1.87 0.20 -22.49
N HIS A 719 -1.11 -0.25 -23.49
CA HIS A 719 -1.55 -1.15 -24.54
C HIS A 719 -1.17 -2.61 -24.25
N LEU A 720 -2.05 -3.52 -24.66
CA LEU A 720 -1.78 -4.96 -24.73
C LEU A 720 -1.42 -5.30 -26.18
N SER A 721 -0.16 -5.62 -26.44
CA SER A 721 0.32 -5.89 -27.81
C SER A 721 0.56 -7.37 -28.00
N THR A 722 -0.18 -8.01 -28.89
CA THR A 722 0.17 -9.33 -29.40
C THR A 722 1.41 -9.21 -30.30
N THR A 723 2.37 -10.13 -30.16
CA THR A 723 3.59 -10.16 -30.98
C THR A 723 3.41 -10.84 -32.32
#